data_AF-W9XWL3-F1
#
_entry.id   AF-W9XWL3-F1
#
_cell.length_a   1.000
_cell.length_b   1.000
_cell.length_c   1.000
_cell.angle_alpha   90.00
_cell.angle_beta   90.00
_cell.angle_gamma   90.00
#
_symmetry.space_group_name_H-M   'P 1'
#
loop_
_entity.id
_entity.type
_entity.pdbx_description
1 polymer ?
#
loop_
_entity_poly.entity_id
_entity_poly.type
_entity_poly.pdbx_seq_one_letter_code
_entity_poly.pdbx_strand_id
1 'polypeptide(L)'
;MARIHPPIPEVREPRLSGDTSMRETVTPDMSAEIDHRLKIETTDEEDSEDSLLSDTSSDADDTVPKAPPGLPIAQLPTGLCYDDRMRYHAEIAATTGDNVHPEDPRRIYYIYKELCEAGLVDDETYPPMVEVPLKRIDAREATREECLLVHTPEHYDFVQSTAEMSDAQLIDLSEDPAMDSIYFNTLSFFSSKLSAGAAIETCRAVVSRQVKNAIAVIRPPGHHAEVDRTMGFCLFNNVSIASKVCQNDFGEGCRKILIVDWDVHHGNGCQKAFYDNPNVLYISLHVHMNGLFYPSGTEGDMHHCGAGAGLGKNVNIPWPTKGMGDGDYMYAFQHVVMPIATEFDPDFVIVASGFDAAAGDELGGCFVSPPCYAHMTHMLKSLAGGKIAVCLEGGYNFRAISRSALAVTRTLMGEPPDRLHATAATTSAVDTVNKVRNVQSRYWKSIYPKDPVGGIFGGERLHDIIRQWQATHLYDKYKLTQLHIYRDNVSKSFDQQVLATPNYESKKYLLIIFHDSPDLLGVGDGMTTQQKPHDTWLVDGAQSYIRWAVSHGFGVIDVNIPELITISDPNNPEYNDAEVEYASTATDIARKEGEKLAAYLWENYVEPYDFRGGTFLMGAGHAFHAVAKLVSENENVYPNLLGIIGFIATNPIRPIANPGSHWVSQWYRDNSLVFVSQVHSLWKKDGHPSKRYGKLVRSNGEVLNQMMKIHEHEVFDWIKQQIRENATDDTTEDDEDAEGSKDSDGDTIDDPVAPEQQQQQQHPAPSQGSGSGNDSSNSNSRDGPRGAGFAMSSTGSGTGGDVLMTTER
;
A
#
# COMPACT_ATOMS: atom_id res chain seq x y z
N MET A 1 39.94 -37.20 -16.72
CA MET A 1 41.19 -36.43 -16.50
C MET A 1 40.81 -35.07 -15.93
N ALA A 2 41.32 -34.73 -14.75
CA ALA A 2 41.01 -33.46 -14.10
C ALA A 2 41.82 -32.30 -14.68
N ARG A 3 41.27 -31.08 -14.60
CA ARG A 3 42.07 -29.84 -14.51
C ARG A 3 41.61 -29.04 -13.31
N ILE A 4 42.59 -28.54 -12.57
CA ILE A 4 42.48 -28.02 -11.21
C ILE A 4 42.58 -26.49 -11.30
N HIS A 5 41.70 -25.78 -10.59
CA HIS A 5 41.85 -24.34 -10.36
C HIS A 5 42.75 -24.10 -9.12
N PRO A 6 43.60 -23.05 -9.13
CA PRO A 6 44.59 -22.82 -8.07
C PRO A 6 43.98 -22.24 -6.78
N PRO A 7 44.65 -22.40 -5.62
CA PRO A 7 44.12 -22.00 -4.31
C PRO A 7 44.26 -20.50 -4.02
N ILE A 8 43.38 -20.01 -3.13
CA ILE A 8 43.35 -18.65 -2.59
C ILE A 8 44.43 -18.54 -1.48
N PRO A 9 45.22 -17.44 -1.41
CA PRO A 9 46.29 -17.31 -0.42
C PRO A 9 45.81 -16.89 0.97
N GLU A 10 46.38 -17.53 2.01
CA GLU A 10 46.19 -17.17 3.41
C GLU A 10 46.92 -15.86 3.78
N VAL A 11 46.27 -15.01 4.59
CA VAL A 11 46.87 -13.80 5.17
C VAL A 11 47.46 -14.13 6.53
N ARG A 12 48.75 -13.82 6.73
CA ARG A 12 49.47 -14.03 8.00
C ARG A 12 49.35 -12.84 8.94
N GLU A 13 49.13 -13.11 10.22
CA GLU A 13 49.25 -12.13 11.30
C GLU A 13 50.71 -11.67 11.53
N PRO A 14 50.97 -10.36 11.74
CA PRO A 14 52.27 -9.86 12.14
C PRO A 14 52.46 -9.87 13.67
N ARG A 15 53.64 -10.32 14.12
CA ARG A 15 54.06 -10.26 15.53
C ARG A 15 54.51 -8.85 15.90
N LEU A 16 54.15 -8.39 17.10
CA LEU A 16 54.70 -7.19 17.72
C LEU A 16 55.83 -7.55 18.70
N SER A 17 57.01 -6.97 18.47
CA SER A 17 58.12 -6.92 19.42
C SER A 17 58.36 -5.46 19.78
N GLY A 18 58.35 -5.13 21.07
CA GLY A 18 58.41 -3.73 21.53
C GLY A 18 59.84 -3.16 21.60
N ASP A 19 59.90 -1.84 21.65
CA ASP A 19 60.55 -1.09 22.74
C ASP A 19 60.00 0.35 22.72
N THR A 20 59.75 0.95 23.89
CA THR A 20 59.18 2.31 24.02
C THR A 20 59.83 3.07 25.17
N SER A 21 60.51 4.17 24.85
CA SER A 21 61.06 5.09 25.85
C SER A 21 60.34 6.44 25.85
N MET A 22 59.66 6.73 26.98
CA MET A 22 59.55 8.04 27.65
C MET A 22 59.21 9.27 26.76
N ARG A 23 58.05 9.94 26.91
CA ARG A 23 57.66 10.68 28.13
C ARG A 23 56.22 11.25 28.06
N GLU A 24 55.53 11.26 29.21
CA GLU A 24 54.64 12.31 29.79
C GLU A 24 53.74 13.15 28.85
N THR A 25 52.41 13.29 29.04
CA THR A 25 51.65 13.56 30.29
C THR A 25 50.14 13.26 30.21
N VAL A 26 49.54 12.77 31.32
CA VAL A 26 48.20 13.07 31.92
C VAL A 26 46.95 12.97 30.99
N THR A 27 45.97 12.07 31.18
CA THR A 27 45.12 11.81 32.38
C THR A 27 44.78 10.32 32.60
N PRO A 28 44.45 9.87 33.83
CA PRO A 28 44.16 8.46 34.14
C PRO A 28 42.67 8.07 34.14
N ASP A 29 42.37 6.90 33.57
CA ASP A 29 41.17 6.10 33.83
C ASP A 29 41.46 5.12 34.99
N MET A 30 40.49 4.90 35.89
CA MET A 30 40.66 4.13 37.13
C MET A 30 39.77 2.88 37.14
N SER A 31 40.31 1.76 36.67
CA SER A 31 39.66 0.45 36.68
C SER A 31 40.55 -0.67 37.25
N ALA A 32 41.14 -0.45 38.44
CA ALA A 32 41.83 -1.52 39.20
C ALA A 32 42.07 -1.20 40.70
N GLU A 33 41.01 -1.02 41.48
CA GLU A 33 40.96 -1.15 42.96
C GLU A 33 39.44 -1.20 43.27
N ILE A 34 38.86 -2.26 43.83
CA ILE A 34 39.13 -2.86 45.14
C ILE A 34 38.74 -4.36 45.08
N ASP A 35 39.70 -5.25 45.30
CA ASP A 35 39.42 -6.63 45.73
C ASP A 35 40.42 -7.07 46.81
N HIS A 36 40.43 -6.33 47.92
CA HIS A 36 40.90 -6.84 49.20
C HIS A 36 40.59 -5.88 50.37
N ARG A 37 39.67 -6.30 51.26
CA ARG A 37 39.86 -6.44 52.73
C ARG A 37 38.62 -6.10 53.58
N LEU A 38 38.26 -7.10 54.38
CA LEU A 38 37.81 -7.02 55.79
C LEU A 38 36.51 -6.23 56.06
N LYS A 39 35.41 -6.92 56.40
CA LYS A 39 35.08 -7.53 57.71
C LYS A 39 34.59 -6.53 58.78
N ILE A 40 33.43 -6.89 59.33
CA ILE A 40 32.98 -6.77 60.74
C ILE A 40 32.02 -5.61 61.12
N GLU A 41 30.99 -6.06 61.86
CA GLU A 41 30.12 -5.40 62.84
C GLU A 41 28.82 -4.68 62.45
N THR A 42 27.90 -4.83 63.41
CA THR A 42 26.44 -4.68 63.40
C THR A 42 26.02 -3.81 64.58
N THR A 43 25.00 -2.98 64.41
CA THR A 43 24.04 -2.50 65.45
C THR A 43 22.85 -1.91 64.67
N ASP A 44 21.63 -2.47 64.78
CA ASP A 44 20.55 -2.11 65.73
C ASP A 44 19.80 -0.83 65.28
N GLU A 45 18.47 -0.67 65.35
CA GLU A 45 17.36 -1.54 65.83
C GLU A 45 15.99 -1.00 65.31
N GLU A 46 14.91 -1.80 65.49
CA GLU A 46 13.45 -1.49 65.39
C GLU A 46 12.82 -1.28 63.98
N ASP A 47 11.64 -1.80 63.60
CA ASP A 47 10.68 -2.83 64.12
C ASP A 47 9.61 -3.10 63.00
N SER A 48 8.75 -4.13 62.94
CA SER A 48 8.56 -5.41 63.67
C SER A 48 7.57 -6.33 62.91
N GLU A 49 7.89 -7.62 62.68
CA GLU A 49 6.99 -8.83 62.59
C GLU A 49 5.77 -8.83 61.60
N ASP A 50 5.15 -9.93 61.14
CA ASP A 50 5.28 -11.41 61.24
C ASP A 50 4.73 -11.98 59.88
N SER A 51 4.93 -13.22 59.39
CA SER A 51 5.58 -14.45 59.91
C SER A 51 6.19 -15.28 58.76
N LEU A 52 6.71 -16.49 59.05
CA LEU A 52 7.30 -17.39 58.05
C LEU A 52 7.13 -18.89 58.41
N LEU A 53 7.15 -19.74 57.37
CA LEU A 53 7.45 -21.19 57.34
C LEU A 53 6.44 -22.24 57.88
N SER A 54 6.20 -23.26 57.05
CA SER A 54 6.71 -24.62 57.36
C SER A 54 6.84 -25.48 56.09
N ASP A 55 8.05 -25.98 55.83
CA ASP A 55 8.26 -27.12 54.93
C ASP A 55 7.94 -28.42 55.67
N THR A 56 7.17 -29.32 55.05
CA THR A 56 7.13 -30.73 55.43
C THR A 56 7.14 -31.62 54.19
N SER A 57 8.19 -32.40 54.03
CA SER A 57 8.26 -33.45 53.01
C SER A 57 7.29 -34.60 53.31
N SER A 58 6.56 -35.06 52.31
CA SER A 58 5.98 -36.40 52.30
C SER A 58 6.24 -37.06 50.95
N ASP A 59 7.04 -38.12 50.95
CA ASP A 59 7.21 -39.02 49.80
C ASP A 59 5.88 -39.70 49.40
N ALA A 60 5.88 -40.20 48.17
CA ALA A 60 4.91 -41.12 47.55
C ALA A 60 3.53 -40.56 47.13
N ASP A 61 3.47 -40.14 45.86
CA ASP A 61 2.50 -40.78 44.94
C ASP A 61 3.16 -41.07 43.59
N ASP A 62 3.66 -42.30 43.44
CA ASP A 62 4.35 -42.79 42.24
C ASP A 62 3.39 -43.61 41.34
N THR A 63 2.08 -43.32 41.39
CA THR A 63 1.04 -44.09 40.69
C THR A 63 0.54 -43.50 39.37
N VAL A 64 1.00 -42.31 38.97
CA VAL A 64 0.75 -41.76 37.63
C VAL A 64 1.80 -42.33 36.65
N PRO A 65 1.40 -43.07 35.59
CA PRO A 65 2.34 -43.47 34.56
C PRO A 65 2.88 -42.21 33.87
N LYS A 66 4.15 -41.86 34.14
CA LYS A 66 4.86 -40.88 33.31
C LYS A 66 4.85 -41.42 31.89
N ALA A 67 4.15 -40.72 31.00
CA ALA A 67 4.10 -41.07 29.59
C ALA A 67 5.54 -41.27 29.07
N PRO A 68 5.81 -42.32 28.29
CA PRO A 68 7.14 -42.55 27.77
C PRO A 68 7.59 -41.29 27.00
N PRO A 69 8.83 -40.82 27.19
CA PRO A 69 9.31 -39.63 26.50
C PRO A 69 9.15 -39.85 25.00
N GLY A 70 8.26 -39.06 24.39
CA GLY A 70 7.96 -39.16 22.97
C GLY A 70 9.21 -38.95 22.12
N LEU A 71 9.19 -39.47 20.90
CA LEU A 71 10.26 -39.22 19.93
C LEU A 71 10.50 -37.70 19.84
N PRO A 72 11.78 -37.23 19.81
CA PRO A 72 12.08 -35.83 19.56
C PRO A 72 11.30 -35.30 18.37
N ILE A 73 10.69 -34.11 18.48
CA ILE A 73 9.75 -33.57 17.47
C ILE A 73 10.35 -33.60 16.04
N ALA A 74 11.67 -33.41 15.92
CA ALA A 74 12.40 -33.50 14.65
C ALA A 74 12.32 -34.86 13.94
N GLN A 75 12.10 -35.96 14.68
CA GLN A 75 11.97 -37.33 14.18
C GLN A 75 10.54 -37.69 13.76
N LEU A 76 9.53 -36.89 14.13
CA LEU A 76 8.16 -37.14 13.69
C LEU A 76 8.04 -36.80 12.19
N PRO A 77 7.36 -37.63 11.39
CA PRO A 77 7.11 -37.33 9.98
C PRO A 77 6.12 -36.17 9.83
N THR A 78 6.10 -35.57 8.64
CA THR A 78 5.02 -34.68 8.21
C THR A 78 3.84 -35.52 7.70
N GLY A 79 2.61 -35.13 8.07
CA GLY A 79 1.39 -35.81 7.63
C GLY A 79 0.89 -35.36 6.27
N LEU A 80 0.25 -36.27 5.54
CA LEU A 80 -0.50 -36.00 4.30
C LEU A 80 -1.88 -36.66 4.39
N CYS A 81 -2.95 -35.88 4.34
CA CYS A 81 -4.30 -36.37 4.09
C CYS A 81 -4.70 -36.08 2.63
N TYR A 82 -5.18 -37.11 1.94
CA TYR A 82 -5.69 -37.06 0.57
C TYR A 82 -6.62 -38.26 0.35
N ASP A 83 -7.75 -38.03 -0.31
CA ASP A 83 -8.72 -39.07 -0.67
C ASP A 83 -9.31 -38.77 -2.05
N ASP A 84 -9.27 -39.74 -2.97
CA ASP A 84 -9.73 -39.53 -4.33
C ASP A 84 -11.26 -39.41 -4.43
N ARG A 85 -12.01 -39.89 -3.43
CA ARG A 85 -13.48 -39.80 -3.39
C ARG A 85 -13.98 -38.37 -3.18
N MET A 86 -13.14 -37.48 -2.66
CA MET A 86 -13.41 -36.02 -2.65
C MET A 86 -13.58 -35.45 -4.07
N ARG A 87 -13.10 -36.15 -5.11
CA ARG A 87 -13.24 -35.77 -6.53
C ARG A 87 -14.63 -36.08 -7.09
N TYR A 88 -15.52 -36.70 -6.32
CA TYR A 88 -16.85 -37.07 -6.77
C TYR A 88 -17.83 -35.88 -6.80
N HIS A 89 -17.63 -34.87 -5.96
CA HIS A 89 -18.24 -33.55 -6.14
C HIS A 89 -17.69 -32.91 -7.42
N ALA A 90 -18.51 -32.72 -8.44
CA ALA A 90 -18.13 -32.23 -9.75
C ALA A 90 -19.34 -31.60 -10.44
N GLU A 91 -19.13 -30.57 -11.26
CA GLU A 91 -20.16 -29.92 -12.06
C GLU A 91 -20.90 -30.96 -12.93
N ILE A 92 -22.23 -31.04 -12.81
CA ILE A 92 -23.05 -32.07 -13.48
C ILE A 92 -22.99 -31.89 -15.00
N ALA A 93 -23.10 -30.64 -15.45
CA ALA A 93 -23.12 -30.26 -16.85
C ALA A 93 -22.03 -29.23 -17.11
N ALA A 94 -20.77 -29.70 -17.20
CA ALA A 94 -19.64 -28.86 -17.60
C ALA A 94 -19.96 -28.14 -18.91
N THR A 95 -20.28 -26.86 -18.83
CA THR A 95 -20.74 -26.07 -19.97
C THR A 95 -19.56 -25.81 -20.91
N THR A 96 -19.68 -26.25 -22.16
CA THR A 96 -18.56 -26.17 -23.11
C THR A 96 -18.28 -24.73 -23.54
N GLY A 97 -17.15 -24.16 -23.13
CA GLY A 97 -16.72 -22.82 -23.50
C GLY A 97 -16.32 -21.99 -22.27
N ASP A 98 -16.69 -20.72 -22.28
CA ASP A 98 -16.28 -19.73 -21.28
C ASP A 98 -17.01 -19.86 -19.92
N ASN A 99 -17.92 -20.84 -19.78
CA ASN A 99 -18.76 -21.05 -18.60
C ASN A 99 -18.29 -22.22 -17.70
N VAL A 100 -17.20 -22.92 -18.03
CA VAL A 100 -16.68 -24.03 -17.19
C VAL A 100 -16.34 -23.51 -15.80
N HIS A 101 -16.91 -24.14 -14.78
CA HIS A 101 -16.69 -23.72 -13.40
C HIS A 101 -15.21 -23.85 -12.98
N PRO A 102 -14.59 -22.84 -12.32
CA PRO A 102 -13.15 -22.83 -12.05
C PRO A 102 -12.71 -23.85 -10.99
N GLU A 103 -13.56 -24.17 -10.02
CA GLU A 103 -13.32 -25.26 -9.08
C GLU A 103 -13.53 -26.62 -9.79
N ASP A 104 -12.45 -27.40 -9.88
CA ASP A 104 -12.37 -28.63 -10.67
C ASP A 104 -11.84 -29.82 -9.83
N PRO A 105 -12.45 -31.03 -9.93
CA PRO A 105 -11.98 -32.25 -9.27
C PRO A 105 -10.51 -32.64 -9.49
N ARG A 106 -9.89 -32.15 -10.56
CA ARG A 106 -8.49 -32.39 -10.93
C ARG A 106 -7.51 -31.58 -10.07
N ARG A 107 -7.96 -30.52 -9.37
CA ARG A 107 -7.11 -29.67 -8.50
C ARG A 107 -6.32 -30.51 -7.48
N ILE A 108 -7.02 -31.30 -6.65
CA ILE A 108 -6.38 -32.16 -5.64
C ILE A 108 -5.56 -33.31 -6.25
N TYR A 109 -5.96 -33.80 -7.43
CA TYR A 109 -5.20 -34.83 -8.15
C TYR A 109 -3.85 -34.30 -8.65
N TYR A 110 -3.79 -33.09 -9.22
CA TYR A 110 -2.53 -32.52 -9.70
C TYR A 110 -1.56 -32.19 -8.55
N ILE A 111 -2.07 -31.74 -7.40
CA ILE A 111 -1.26 -31.58 -6.18
C ILE A 111 -0.69 -32.93 -5.75
N TYR A 112 -1.54 -33.94 -5.51
CA TYR A 112 -1.08 -35.27 -5.08
C TYR A 112 -0.06 -35.86 -6.06
N LYS A 113 -0.32 -35.75 -7.37
CA LYS A 113 0.60 -36.19 -8.43
C LYS A 113 1.95 -35.48 -8.35
N GLU A 114 1.99 -34.16 -8.17
CA GLU A 114 3.26 -33.41 -8.06
C GLU A 114 4.03 -33.77 -6.77
N LEU A 115 3.34 -34.10 -5.66
CA LEU A 115 3.98 -34.64 -4.45
C LEU A 115 4.57 -36.05 -4.67
N CYS A 116 3.87 -36.91 -5.41
CA CYS A 116 4.37 -38.24 -5.81
C CYS A 116 5.54 -38.14 -6.80
N GLU A 117 5.46 -37.29 -7.84
CA GLU A 117 6.55 -37.06 -8.80
C GLU A 117 7.79 -36.40 -8.17
N ALA A 118 7.61 -35.64 -7.08
CA ALA A 118 8.70 -35.14 -6.25
C ALA A 118 9.27 -36.20 -5.28
N GLY A 119 8.71 -37.41 -5.25
CA GLY A 119 9.16 -38.53 -4.42
C GLY A 119 8.89 -38.36 -2.92
N LEU A 120 7.92 -37.54 -2.53
CA LEU A 120 7.59 -37.23 -1.13
C LEU A 120 6.57 -38.20 -0.51
N VAL A 121 5.83 -38.93 -1.35
CA VAL A 121 4.76 -39.87 -0.96
C VAL A 121 5.26 -41.30 -1.17
N ASP A 122 4.88 -42.21 -0.27
CA ASP A 122 5.05 -43.66 -0.47
C ASP A 122 3.83 -44.19 -1.24
N ASP A 123 3.94 -44.21 -2.58
CA ASP A 123 2.86 -44.58 -3.51
C ASP A 123 3.30 -45.76 -4.39
N GLU A 124 2.40 -46.71 -4.67
CA GLU A 124 2.71 -47.91 -5.47
C GLU A 124 3.25 -47.60 -6.88
N THR A 125 2.86 -46.44 -7.44
CA THR A 125 3.28 -46.00 -8.78
C THR A 125 4.56 -45.17 -8.73
N TYR A 126 4.79 -44.44 -7.64
CA TYR A 126 5.90 -43.51 -7.45
C TYR A 126 6.62 -43.82 -6.14
N PRO A 127 7.64 -44.68 -6.14
CA PRO A 127 8.37 -45.02 -4.92
C PRO A 127 9.07 -43.77 -4.35
N PRO A 128 9.12 -43.63 -3.01
CA PRO A 128 9.61 -42.41 -2.37
C PRO A 128 11.12 -42.22 -2.63
N MET A 129 11.52 -40.97 -2.81
CA MET A 129 12.92 -40.57 -3.06
C MET A 129 13.59 -39.94 -1.82
N VAL A 130 12.84 -39.73 -0.74
CA VAL A 130 13.29 -39.16 0.53
C VAL A 130 13.41 -40.22 1.61
N GLU A 131 14.28 -40.00 2.61
CA GLU A 131 14.50 -40.95 3.71
C GLU A 131 13.26 -41.16 4.60
N VAL A 132 12.47 -40.10 4.80
CA VAL A 132 11.23 -40.12 5.58
C VAL A 132 10.10 -39.54 4.71
N PRO A 133 9.31 -40.38 4.01
CA PRO A 133 8.17 -39.91 3.23
C PRO A 133 7.06 -39.37 4.12
N LEU A 134 6.09 -38.70 3.49
CA LEU A 134 4.89 -38.18 4.14
C LEU A 134 4.07 -39.33 4.74
N LYS A 135 3.72 -39.20 6.03
CA LYS A 135 2.87 -40.17 6.72
C LYS A 135 1.42 -39.96 6.31
N ARG A 136 0.80 -40.98 5.71
CA ARG A 136 -0.62 -40.95 5.34
C ARG A 136 -1.49 -40.74 6.58
N ILE A 137 -2.47 -39.86 6.44
CA ILE A 137 -3.58 -39.65 7.38
C ILE A 137 -4.85 -39.99 6.60
N ASP A 138 -5.65 -40.91 7.11
CA ASP A 138 -6.86 -41.38 6.44
C ASP A 138 -7.99 -40.35 6.60
N ALA A 139 -8.71 -40.10 5.50
CA ALA A 139 -9.90 -39.27 5.52
C ALA A 139 -11.10 -40.06 6.05
N ARG A 140 -11.98 -39.38 6.79
CA ARG A 140 -13.30 -39.88 7.16
C ARG A 140 -14.36 -38.82 6.90
N GLU A 141 -15.62 -39.21 6.96
CA GLU A 141 -16.72 -38.25 7.02
C GLU A 141 -16.74 -37.56 8.40
N ALA A 142 -16.96 -36.24 8.40
CA ALA A 142 -17.38 -35.51 9.60
C ALA A 142 -18.77 -36.00 10.04
N THR A 143 -19.01 -36.09 11.35
CA THR A 143 -20.34 -36.39 11.89
C THR A 143 -21.24 -35.16 11.86
N ARG A 144 -22.55 -35.35 12.02
CA ARG A 144 -23.50 -34.22 12.10
C ARG A 144 -23.15 -33.32 13.29
N GLU A 145 -22.82 -33.91 14.43
CA GLU A 145 -22.46 -33.23 15.66
C GLU A 145 -21.21 -32.36 15.49
N GLU A 146 -20.21 -32.83 14.73
CA GLU A 146 -19.00 -32.05 14.42
C GLU A 146 -19.33 -30.86 13.51
N CYS A 147 -20.12 -31.05 12.44
CA CYS A 147 -20.53 -29.94 11.58
C CYS A 147 -21.35 -28.88 12.33
N LEU A 148 -22.19 -29.29 13.27
CA LEU A 148 -23.03 -28.41 14.10
C LEU A 148 -22.26 -27.61 15.17
N LEU A 149 -20.94 -27.80 15.29
CA LEU A 149 -20.08 -26.90 16.09
C LEU A 149 -19.86 -25.53 15.42
N VAL A 150 -20.22 -25.41 14.14
CA VAL A 150 -20.09 -24.20 13.32
C VAL A 150 -21.39 -23.89 12.57
N HIS A 151 -22.03 -24.89 11.99
CA HIS A 151 -23.18 -24.72 11.10
C HIS A 151 -24.51 -24.87 11.83
N THR A 152 -25.56 -24.20 11.35
CA THR A 152 -26.92 -24.41 11.84
C THR A 152 -27.46 -25.80 11.46
N PRO A 153 -28.41 -26.36 12.22
CA PRO A 153 -29.18 -27.54 11.80
C PRO A 153 -29.78 -27.39 10.41
N GLU A 154 -30.33 -26.23 10.11
CA GLU A 154 -30.97 -25.90 8.85
C GLU A 154 -29.98 -25.93 7.67
N HIS A 155 -28.77 -25.41 7.84
CA HIS A 155 -27.71 -25.47 6.83
C HIS A 155 -27.23 -26.91 6.60
N TYR A 156 -26.99 -27.68 7.67
CA TYR A 156 -26.60 -29.09 7.53
C TYR A 156 -27.67 -29.89 6.80
N ASP A 157 -28.95 -29.71 7.17
CA ASP A 157 -30.07 -30.45 6.59
C ASP A 157 -30.33 -30.00 5.13
N PHE A 158 -30.09 -28.73 4.79
CA PHE A 158 -30.07 -28.24 3.41
C PHE A 158 -28.98 -28.94 2.58
N VAL A 159 -27.72 -28.92 3.02
CA VAL A 159 -26.63 -29.58 2.28
C VAL A 159 -26.89 -31.08 2.18
N GLN A 160 -27.40 -31.72 3.22
CA GLN A 160 -27.82 -33.13 3.20
C GLN A 160 -28.89 -33.41 2.12
N SER A 161 -29.86 -32.52 1.94
CA SER A 161 -30.95 -32.71 0.96
C SER A 161 -30.46 -32.82 -0.49
N THR A 162 -29.30 -32.24 -0.82
CA THR A 162 -28.70 -32.31 -2.17
C THR A 162 -28.40 -33.74 -2.64
N ALA A 163 -28.21 -34.70 -1.71
CA ALA A 163 -27.96 -36.10 -2.05
C ALA A 163 -29.19 -36.84 -2.63
N GLU A 164 -30.39 -36.35 -2.34
CA GLU A 164 -31.67 -36.95 -2.77
C GLU A 164 -32.33 -36.20 -3.95
N MET A 165 -31.71 -35.11 -4.41
CA MET A 165 -32.18 -34.33 -5.56
C MET A 165 -31.75 -34.97 -6.88
N SER A 166 -32.58 -34.79 -7.92
CA SER A 166 -32.19 -35.15 -9.28
C SER A 166 -31.24 -34.12 -9.90
N ASP A 167 -30.45 -34.55 -10.89
CA ASP A 167 -29.49 -33.70 -11.61
C ASP A 167 -30.11 -32.38 -12.10
N ALA A 168 -31.34 -32.40 -12.60
CA ALA A 168 -32.05 -31.21 -13.05
C ALA A 168 -32.32 -30.21 -11.89
N GLN A 169 -32.76 -30.72 -10.73
CA GLN A 169 -32.99 -29.87 -9.55
C GLN A 169 -31.68 -29.29 -8.98
N LEU A 170 -30.57 -30.02 -9.13
CA LEU A 170 -29.25 -29.57 -8.67
C LEU A 170 -28.64 -28.53 -9.60
N ILE A 171 -28.91 -28.61 -10.91
CA ILE A 171 -28.62 -27.54 -11.87
C ILE A 171 -29.49 -26.31 -11.56
N ASP A 172 -30.82 -26.48 -11.48
CA ASP A 172 -31.75 -25.38 -11.14
C ASP A 172 -31.37 -24.68 -9.81
N LEU A 173 -30.90 -25.43 -8.81
CA LEU A 173 -30.39 -24.89 -7.53
C LEU A 173 -29.05 -24.18 -7.69
N SER A 174 -28.14 -24.67 -8.54
CA SER A 174 -26.84 -24.03 -8.79
C SER A 174 -26.99 -22.73 -9.59
N GLU A 175 -28.05 -22.61 -10.40
CA GLU A 175 -28.39 -21.42 -11.19
C GLU A 175 -29.33 -20.44 -10.46
N ASP A 176 -29.79 -20.75 -9.24
CA ASP A 176 -30.65 -19.87 -8.44
C ASP A 176 -29.88 -18.59 -8.04
N PRO A 177 -30.37 -17.37 -8.34
CA PRO A 177 -29.72 -16.11 -7.96
C PRO A 177 -29.49 -15.89 -6.46
N ALA A 178 -30.11 -16.70 -5.58
CA ALA A 178 -29.83 -16.70 -4.15
C ALA A 178 -28.57 -17.49 -3.77
N MET A 179 -28.07 -18.36 -4.66
CA MET A 179 -26.91 -19.20 -4.47
C MET A 179 -25.68 -18.52 -5.08
N ASP A 180 -24.79 -18.05 -4.21
CA ASP A 180 -23.64 -17.27 -4.64
C ASP A 180 -22.44 -18.17 -4.98
N SER A 181 -22.10 -18.21 -6.27
CA SER A 181 -20.85 -18.77 -6.79
C SER A 181 -20.60 -20.21 -6.30
N ILE A 182 -21.50 -21.13 -6.63
CA ILE A 182 -21.47 -22.52 -6.14
C ILE A 182 -22.19 -23.49 -7.08
N TYR A 183 -21.80 -24.76 -7.08
CA TYR A 183 -22.50 -25.84 -7.79
C TYR A 183 -22.76 -27.05 -6.89
N PHE A 184 -23.72 -27.89 -7.28
CA PHE A 184 -24.06 -29.12 -6.56
C PHE A 184 -24.14 -30.35 -7.47
N ASN A 185 -23.88 -31.52 -6.89
CA ASN A 185 -24.24 -32.82 -7.42
C ASN A 185 -24.64 -33.78 -6.28
N THR A 186 -25.17 -34.96 -6.60
CA THR A 186 -25.65 -35.94 -5.62
C THR A 186 -24.58 -36.45 -4.64
N LEU A 187 -23.28 -36.27 -4.96
CA LEU A 187 -22.14 -36.64 -4.11
C LEU A 187 -21.49 -35.42 -3.43
N SER A 188 -22.07 -34.23 -3.54
CA SER A 188 -21.62 -33.01 -2.87
C SER A 188 -21.63 -33.14 -1.36
N PHE A 189 -22.73 -33.60 -0.75
CA PHE A 189 -22.84 -33.80 0.69
C PHE A 189 -21.85 -34.84 1.23
N PHE A 190 -21.65 -35.94 0.49
CA PHE A 190 -20.65 -36.94 0.85
C PHE A 190 -19.22 -36.35 0.80
N SER A 191 -18.89 -35.66 -0.30
CA SER A 191 -17.55 -35.09 -0.50
C SER A 191 -17.25 -33.96 0.49
N SER A 192 -18.23 -33.12 0.82
CA SER A 192 -18.06 -32.03 1.79
C SER A 192 -17.85 -32.54 3.21
N LYS A 193 -18.61 -33.57 3.65
CA LYS A 193 -18.33 -34.26 4.92
C LYS A 193 -16.95 -34.92 4.93
N LEU A 194 -16.53 -35.52 3.82
CA LEU A 194 -15.20 -36.14 3.70
C LEU A 194 -14.08 -35.09 3.75
N SER A 195 -14.26 -33.92 3.13
CA SER A 195 -13.35 -32.77 3.20
C SER A 195 -13.19 -32.26 4.64
N ALA A 196 -14.32 -32.01 5.31
CA ALA A 196 -14.33 -31.55 6.70
C ALA A 196 -13.70 -32.59 7.65
N GLY A 197 -14.06 -33.87 7.52
CA GLY A 197 -13.48 -34.94 8.35
C GLY A 197 -12.00 -35.19 8.10
N ALA A 198 -11.51 -35.00 6.87
CA ALA A 198 -10.08 -35.00 6.56
C ALA A 198 -9.34 -33.82 7.21
N ALA A 199 -9.93 -32.62 7.24
CA ALA A 199 -9.37 -31.48 7.97
C ALA A 199 -9.32 -31.76 9.49
N ILE A 200 -10.38 -32.35 10.06
CA ILE A 200 -10.43 -32.77 11.46
C ILE A 200 -9.30 -33.76 11.78
N GLU A 201 -9.17 -34.87 11.05
CA GLU A 201 -8.14 -35.88 11.34
C GLU A 201 -6.71 -35.36 11.10
N THR A 202 -6.52 -34.50 10.11
CA THR A 202 -5.23 -33.81 9.90
C THR A 202 -4.86 -32.97 11.11
N CYS A 203 -5.80 -32.16 11.63
CA CYS A 203 -5.57 -31.32 12.80
C CYS A 203 -5.35 -32.17 14.06
N ARG A 204 -6.19 -33.18 14.31
CA ARG A 204 -6.05 -34.12 15.43
C ARG A 204 -4.68 -34.80 15.44
N ALA A 205 -4.18 -35.24 14.28
CA ALA A 205 -2.87 -35.89 14.17
C ALA A 205 -1.71 -34.95 14.54
N VAL A 206 -1.80 -33.66 14.20
CA VAL A 206 -0.79 -32.65 14.57
C VAL A 206 -0.88 -32.29 16.05
N VAL A 207 -2.07 -32.00 16.58
CA VAL A 207 -2.27 -31.62 17.99
C VAL A 207 -1.86 -32.75 18.93
N SER A 208 -2.23 -33.99 18.61
CA SER A 208 -1.83 -35.20 19.35
C SER A 208 -0.39 -35.68 19.08
N ARG A 209 0.40 -34.95 18.27
CA ARG A 209 1.81 -35.25 17.93
C ARG A 209 2.04 -36.64 17.31
N GLN A 210 1.06 -37.17 16.58
CA GLN A 210 1.25 -38.35 15.71
C GLN A 210 2.11 -38.03 14.48
N VAL A 211 2.22 -36.75 14.15
CA VAL A 211 3.07 -36.10 13.14
C VAL A 211 3.57 -34.77 13.73
N LYS A 212 4.65 -34.19 13.20
CA LYS A 212 5.13 -32.86 13.66
C LYS A 212 4.20 -31.74 13.20
N ASN A 213 3.75 -31.83 11.96
CA ASN A 213 2.90 -30.93 11.19
C ASN A 213 2.27 -31.73 10.02
N ALA A 214 1.31 -31.15 9.29
CA ALA A 214 0.66 -31.87 8.19
C ALA A 214 0.06 -30.95 7.10
N ILE A 215 -0.25 -31.53 5.95
CA ILE A 215 -1.04 -30.94 4.87
C ILE A 215 -2.26 -31.82 4.53
N ALA A 216 -3.42 -31.19 4.35
CA ALA A 216 -4.67 -31.79 3.91
C ALA A 216 -4.99 -31.30 2.48
N VAL A 217 -4.85 -32.19 1.50
CA VAL A 217 -5.14 -31.94 0.09
C VAL A 217 -6.60 -32.30 -0.17
N ILE A 218 -7.49 -31.39 0.22
CA ILE A 218 -8.94 -31.62 0.37
C ILE A 218 -9.79 -30.80 -0.59
N ARG A 219 -11.03 -31.26 -0.86
CA ARG A 219 -12.08 -30.48 -1.53
C ARG A 219 -13.48 -31.10 -1.26
N PRO A 220 -14.59 -30.34 -1.34
CA PRO A 220 -14.67 -28.89 -1.61
C PRO A 220 -13.96 -28.02 -0.57
N PRO A 221 -13.59 -26.77 -0.92
CA PRO A 221 -13.08 -25.79 0.03
C PRO A 221 -14.14 -25.45 1.11
N GLY A 222 -13.75 -24.66 2.10
CA GLY A 222 -14.57 -24.37 3.27
C GLY A 222 -14.60 -22.90 3.73
N HIS A 223 -13.58 -22.09 3.49
CA HIS A 223 -13.43 -20.80 4.18
C HIS A 223 -14.57 -19.77 3.94
N HIS A 224 -15.28 -19.85 2.81
CA HIS A 224 -16.46 -19.02 2.50
C HIS A 224 -17.77 -19.53 3.11
N ALA A 225 -17.87 -20.81 3.51
CA ALA A 225 -19.11 -21.36 4.06
C ALA A 225 -19.41 -20.68 5.41
N GLU A 226 -20.51 -19.93 5.45
CA GLU A 226 -20.97 -19.25 6.65
C GLU A 226 -21.73 -20.22 7.56
N VAL A 227 -22.15 -19.74 8.74
CA VAL A 227 -22.87 -20.51 9.75
C VAL A 227 -24.21 -21.06 9.22
N ASP A 228 -24.86 -20.35 8.29
CA ASP A 228 -26.19 -20.67 7.76
C ASP A 228 -26.28 -20.63 6.21
N ARG A 229 -25.14 -20.56 5.49
CA ARG A 229 -25.10 -20.40 4.03
C ARG A 229 -23.91 -21.08 3.36
N THR A 230 -24.17 -21.78 2.25
CA THR A 230 -23.15 -22.21 1.29
C THR A 230 -22.89 -21.12 0.25
N MET A 231 -21.62 -20.81 -0.05
CA MET A 231 -21.22 -19.82 -1.07
C MET A 231 -19.74 -19.99 -1.43
N GLY A 232 -19.29 -19.40 -2.54
CA GLY A 232 -17.86 -19.37 -2.91
C GLY A 232 -17.25 -20.78 -3.00
N PHE A 233 -17.95 -21.70 -3.65
CA PHE A 233 -17.60 -23.12 -3.79
C PHE A 233 -17.56 -23.92 -2.45
N CYS A 234 -17.89 -23.30 -1.32
CA CYS A 234 -17.76 -23.86 0.01
C CYS A 234 -19.11 -24.37 0.55
N LEU A 235 -19.15 -25.64 0.96
CA LEU A 235 -20.36 -26.29 1.48
C LEU A 235 -20.34 -26.44 3.01
N PHE A 236 -19.19 -26.78 3.58
CA PHE A 236 -18.94 -26.81 5.02
C PHE A 236 -17.59 -26.17 5.31
N ASN A 237 -17.50 -25.40 6.39
CA ASN A 237 -16.28 -24.70 6.77
C ASN A 237 -15.26 -25.63 7.43
N ASN A 238 -14.45 -26.30 6.60
CA ASN A 238 -13.47 -27.33 6.98
C ASN A 238 -12.56 -26.90 8.15
N VAL A 239 -11.92 -25.74 8.04
CA VAL A 239 -10.98 -25.20 9.03
C VAL A 239 -11.69 -24.80 10.32
N SER A 240 -12.87 -24.19 10.23
CA SER A 240 -13.63 -23.79 11.44
C SER A 240 -14.14 -25.00 12.22
N ILE A 241 -14.64 -26.03 11.52
CA ILE A 241 -15.08 -27.29 12.15
C ILE A 241 -13.88 -27.96 12.83
N ALA A 242 -12.76 -28.14 12.11
CA ALA A 242 -11.55 -28.75 12.66
C ALA A 242 -11.02 -28.00 13.90
N SER A 243 -11.10 -26.66 13.91
CA SER A 243 -10.72 -25.83 15.05
C SER A 243 -11.57 -26.12 16.29
N LYS A 244 -12.91 -26.13 16.14
CA LYS A 244 -13.85 -26.41 17.24
C LYS A 244 -13.70 -27.84 17.76
N VAL A 245 -13.54 -28.83 16.88
CA VAL A 245 -13.30 -30.23 17.27
C VAL A 245 -12.00 -30.35 18.07
N CYS A 246 -10.91 -29.71 17.64
CA CYS A 246 -9.65 -29.75 18.38
C CYS A 246 -9.72 -29.02 19.73
N GLN A 247 -10.46 -27.91 19.83
CA GLN A 247 -10.72 -27.25 21.13
C GLN A 247 -11.49 -28.18 22.08
N ASN A 248 -12.51 -28.89 21.59
CA ASN A 248 -13.31 -29.82 22.38
C ASN A 248 -12.52 -31.07 22.81
N ASP A 249 -11.74 -31.66 21.91
CA ASP A 249 -11.02 -32.92 22.14
C ASP A 249 -9.79 -32.75 23.05
N PHE A 250 -9.12 -31.59 23.00
CA PHE A 250 -7.82 -31.38 23.66
C PHE A 250 -7.83 -30.29 24.74
N GLY A 251 -8.90 -29.49 24.87
CA GLY A 251 -9.03 -28.46 25.91
C GLY A 251 -7.84 -27.49 25.95
N GLU A 252 -7.24 -27.32 27.13
CA GLU A 252 -6.04 -26.47 27.31
C GLU A 252 -4.82 -26.88 26.45
N GLY A 253 -4.77 -28.10 25.91
CA GLY A 253 -3.72 -28.51 24.96
C GLY A 253 -3.84 -27.89 23.55
N CYS A 254 -4.99 -27.26 23.26
CA CYS A 254 -5.34 -26.65 21.98
C CYS A 254 -6.31 -25.47 22.17
N ARG A 255 -6.13 -24.65 23.23
CA ARG A 255 -7.09 -23.59 23.56
C ARG A 255 -7.00 -22.43 22.57
N LYS A 256 -5.82 -21.86 22.38
CA LYS A 256 -5.57 -20.74 21.46
C LYS A 256 -5.24 -21.27 20.06
N ILE A 257 -6.12 -21.03 19.08
CA ILE A 257 -5.88 -21.40 17.68
C ILE A 257 -5.65 -20.14 16.85
N LEU A 258 -4.58 -20.13 16.06
CA LEU A 258 -4.37 -19.15 15.00
C LEU A 258 -4.82 -19.75 13.67
N ILE A 259 -5.72 -19.09 12.97
CA ILE A 259 -6.05 -19.35 11.57
C ILE A 259 -5.40 -18.24 10.73
N VAL A 260 -4.50 -18.63 9.83
CA VAL A 260 -3.98 -17.73 8.79
C VAL A 260 -4.63 -18.12 7.47
N ASP A 261 -5.35 -17.19 6.86
CA ASP A 261 -5.93 -17.34 5.54
C ASP A 261 -5.11 -16.53 4.53
N TRP A 262 -4.47 -17.24 3.59
CA TRP A 262 -3.70 -16.64 2.49
C TRP A 262 -4.32 -16.91 1.12
N ASP A 263 -5.56 -17.43 1.09
CA ASP A 263 -6.38 -17.42 -0.12
C ASP A 263 -6.56 -15.96 -0.59
N VAL A 264 -6.68 -15.75 -1.89
CA VAL A 264 -6.82 -14.39 -2.44
C VAL A 264 -8.17 -13.77 -2.09
N HIS A 265 -9.15 -14.56 -1.67
CA HIS A 265 -10.47 -14.12 -1.24
C HIS A 265 -10.59 -14.04 0.29
N HIS A 266 -11.47 -13.17 0.77
CA HIS A 266 -11.78 -13.10 2.19
C HIS A 266 -12.60 -14.33 2.62
N GLY A 267 -12.06 -15.16 3.52
CA GLY A 267 -12.80 -16.22 4.21
C GLY A 267 -13.85 -15.67 5.19
N ASN A 268 -14.88 -15.03 4.67
CA ASN A 268 -16.03 -14.45 5.40
C ASN A 268 -16.69 -15.46 6.35
N GLY A 269 -16.78 -16.74 5.96
CA GLY A 269 -17.29 -17.81 6.81
C GLY A 269 -16.41 -18.06 8.04
N CYS A 270 -15.08 -18.12 7.85
CA CYS A 270 -14.11 -18.23 8.94
C CYS A 270 -14.16 -17.02 9.89
N GLN A 271 -14.21 -15.80 9.35
CA GLN A 271 -14.36 -14.57 10.14
C GLN A 271 -15.63 -14.62 11.01
N LYS A 272 -16.79 -14.94 10.42
CA LYS A 272 -18.08 -15.00 11.12
C LYS A 272 -18.13 -16.10 12.19
N ALA A 273 -17.54 -17.27 11.93
CA ALA A 273 -17.53 -18.41 12.86
C ALA A 273 -16.79 -18.13 14.19
N PHE A 274 -15.93 -17.11 14.23
CA PHE A 274 -15.08 -16.78 15.39
C PHE A 274 -15.11 -15.31 15.82
N TYR A 275 -15.99 -14.49 15.25
CA TYR A 275 -15.95 -13.02 15.39
C TYR A 275 -16.01 -12.51 16.84
N ASP A 276 -16.63 -13.26 17.75
CA ASP A 276 -16.74 -12.95 19.18
C ASP A 276 -15.85 -13.82 20.10
N ASN A 277 -15.00 -14.69 19.52
CA ASN A 277 -14.24 -15.69 20.26
C ASN A 277 -12.81 -15.21 20.60
N PRO A 278 -12.46 -15.00 21.89
CA PRO A 278 -11.12 -14.56 22.29
C PRO A 278 -10.00 -15.60 22.04
N ASN A 279 -10.35 -16.87 21.87
CA ASN A 279 -9.41 -17.98 21.78
C ASN A 279 -9.12 -18.43 20.33
N VAL A 280 -9.75 -17.83 19.32
CA VAL A 280 -9.40 -18.06 17.91
C VAL A 280 -9.05 -16.73 17.28
N LEU A 281 -7.82 -16.63 16.79
CA LEU A 281 -7.33 -15.48 16.04
C LEU A 281 -7.42 -15.78 14.55
N TYR A 282 -8.20 -15.01 13.81
CA TYR A 282 -8.27 -15.08 12.35
C TYR A 282 -7.48 -13.92 11.73
N ILE A 283 -6.56 -14.25 10.83
CA ILE A 283 -5.79 -13.28 10.03
C ILE A 283 -5.96 -13.62 8.55
N SER A 284 -6.42 -12.69 7.73
CA SER A 284 -6.66 -12.90 6.28
C SER A 284 -5.91 -11.87 5.43
N LEU A 285 -5.28 -12.33 4.34
CA LEU A 285 -4.57 -11.50 3.35
C LEU A 285 -5.19 -11.67 1.95
N HIS A 286 -6.19 -10.84 1.63
CA HIS A 286 -7.05 -11.02 0.46
C HIS A 286 -7.14 -9.76 -0.41
N VAL A 287 -7.48 -9.91 -1.69
CA VAL A 287 -7.86 -8.79 -2.54
C VAL A 287 -9.24 -8.30 -2.13
N HIS A 288 -9.40 -6.99 -1.96
CA HIS A 288 -10.66 -6.38 -1.53
C HIS A 288 -11.16 -5.35 -2.52
N MET A 289 -10.26 -4.53 -3.08
CA MET A 289 -10.59 -3.47 -4.05
C MET A 289 -11.77 -2.59 -3.60
N ASN A 290 -11.76 -2.16 -2.33
CA ASN A 290 -12.82 -1.37 -1.70
C ASN A 290 -14.20 -2.09 -1.71
N GLY A 291 -14.19 -3.41 -1.56
CA GLY A 291 -15.39 -4.25 -1.57
C GLY A 291 -15.92 -4.60 -2.95
N LEU A 292 -15.16 -4.31 -4.02
CA LEU A 292 -15.50 -4.67 -5.40
C LEU A 292 -15.00 -6.06 -5.81
N PHE A 293 -14.08 -6.66 -5.04
CA PHE A 293 -13.62 -8.03 -5.27
C PHE A 293 -14.39 -9.03 -4.41
N TYR A 294 -14.50 -10.27 -4.88
CA TYR A 294 -15.27 -11.33 -4.23
C TYR A 294 -14.68 -11.74 -2.86
N PRO A 295 -15.50 -11.98 -1.82
CA PRO A 295 -16.94 -11.77 -1.72
C PRO A 295 -17.25 -10.29 -1.46
N SER A 296 -17.92 -9.64 -2.42
CA SER A 296 -18.07 -8.19 -2.46
C SER A 296 -18.75 -7.60 -1.23
N GLY A 297 -18.24 -6.49 -0.71
CA GLY A 297 -18.76 -5.79 0.46
C GLY A 297 -17.69 -5.28 1.42
N THR A 298 -18.13 -4.71 2.55
CA THR A 298 -17.25 -4.08 3.53
C THR A 298 -16.64 -5.05 4.54
N GLU A 299 -17.20 -6.24 4.74
CA GLU A 299 -16.82 -7.18 5.83
C GLU A 299 -15.34 -7.60 5.82
N GLY A 300 -14.70 -7.63 4.65
CA GLY A 300 -13.26 -7.89 4.50
C GLY A 300 -12.36 -6.70 4.83
N ASP A 301 -12.90 -5.50 5.08
CA ASP A 301 -12.09 -4.33 5.37
C ASP A 301 -11.35 -4.43 6.73
N MET A 302 -10.23 -3.71 6.84
CA MET A 302 -9.34 -3.67 8.00
C MET A 302 -10.00 -3.18 9.29
N HIS A 303 -11.12 -2.45 9.22
CA HIS A 303 -11.86 -2.00 10.40
C HIS A 303 -12.66 -3.11 11.09
N HIS A 304 -12.89 -4.27 10.45
CA HIS A 304 -13.60 -5.42 11.04
C HIS A 304 -12.68 -6.21 11.98
N CYS A 305 -12.63 -5.77 13.26
CA CYS A 305 -11.66 -6.28 14.25
C CYS A 305 -12.22 -7.34 15.22
N GLY A 306 -13.42 -7.88 14.97
CA GLY A 306 -14.13 -8.75 15.92
C GLY A 306 -15.05 -7.97 16.87
N ALA A 307 -15.79 -8.68 17.70
CA ALA A 307 -16.78 -8.12 18.62
C ALA A 307 -16.71 -8.75 20.02
N GLY A 308 -17.29 -8.08 21.03
CA GLY A 308 -17.37 -8.62 22.39
C GLY A 308 -16.01 -9.04 22.95
N ALA A 309 -15.89 -10.32 23.33
CA ALA A 309 -14.63 -10.87 23.83
C ALA A 309 -13.60 -11.16 22.72
N GLY A 310 -14.05 -11.36 21.47
CA GLY A 310 -13.21 -11.53 20.28
C GLY A 310 -12.69 -10.22 19.68
N LEU A 311 -12.97 -9.06 20.28
CA LEU A 311 -12.45 -7.78 19.80
C LEU A 311 -10.92 -7.77 19.80
N GLY A 312 -10.34 -7.43 18.65
CA GLY A 312 -8.91 -7.53 18.35
C GLY A 312 -8.46 -8.91 17.90
N LYS A 313 -9.33 -9.91 17.73
CA LYS A 313 -9.00 -11.28 17.25
C LYS A 313 -9.40 -11.56 15.81
N ASN A 314 -9.90 -10.55 15.10
CA ASN A 314 -10.01 -10.55 13.66
C ASN A 314 -9.03 -9.53 13.05
N VAL A 315 -8.24 -9.93 12.07
CA VAL A 315 -7.23 -9.07 11.40
C VAL A 315 -7.31 -9.25 9.89
N ASN A 316 -7.94 -8.29 9.22
CA ASN A 316 -7.97 -8.25 7.77
C ASN A 316 -6.81 -7.41 7.21
N ILE A 317 -6.17 -7.89 6.16
CA ILE A 317 -5.18 -7.17 5.34
C ILE A 317 -5.74 -7.03 3.92
N PRO A 318 -6.64 -6.05 3.67
CA PRO A 318 -7.36 -5.91 2.41
C PRO A 318 -6.47 -5.25 1.35
N TRP A 319 -6.02 -6.02 0.35
CA TRP A 319 -5.27 -5.47 -0.78
C TRP A 319 -6.19 -4.60 -1.67
N PRO A 320 -5.83 -3.33 -1.91
CA PRO A 320 -6.66 -2.39 -2.67
C PRO A 320 -6.65 -2.67 -4.18
N THR A 321 -5.74 -3.52 -4.65
CA THR A 321 -5.60 -3.91 -6.05
C THR A 321 -5.16 -5.38 -6.16
N LYS A 322 -5.47 -6.01 -7.30
CA LYS A 322 -4.75 -7.21 -7.77
C LYS A 322 -3.26 -6.89 -8.04
N GLY A 323 -2.48 -7.93 -8.34
CA GLY A 323 -1.08 -7.79 -8.74
C GLY A 323 -0.07 -7.69 -7.59
N MET A 324 -0.48 -7.99 -6.36
CA MET A 324 0.43 -8.12 -5.21
C MET A 324 1.35 -9.33 -5.39
N GLY A 325 2.60 -9.27 -4.92
CA GLY A 325 3.57 -10.35 -5.05
C GLY A 325 4.40 -10.59 -3.80
N ASP A 326 5.50 -11.34 -3.95
CA ASP A 326 6.38 -11.79 -2.87
C ASP A 326 6.74 -10.70 -1.84
N GLY A 327 7.15 -9.51 -2.32
CA GLY A 327 7.54 -8.39 -1.45
C GLY A 327 6.38 -7.86 -0.60
N ASP A 328 5.17 -7.83 -1.15
CA ASP A 328 3.96 -7.34 -0.47
C ASP A 328 3.52 -8.29 0.64
N TYR A 329 3.41 -9.59 0.32
CA TYR A 329 3.06 -10.63 1.27
C TYR A 329 4.13 -10.76 2.37
N MET A 330 5.42 -10.71 2.04
CA MET A 330 6.46 -10.76 3.07
C MET A 330 6.47 -9.53 3.98
N TYR A 331 6.18 -8.34 3.45
CA TYR A 331 6.05 -7.12 4.25
C TYR A 331 4.87 -7.20 5.22
N ALA A 332 3.70 -7.67 4.77
CA ALA A 332 2.56 -7.94 5.65
C ALA A 332 2.90 -9.00 6.73
N PHE A 333 3.60 -10.08 6.36
CA PHE A 333 4.01 -11.11 7.32
C PHE A 333 4.96 -10.58 8.39
N GLN A 334 5.94 -9.75 8.01
CA GLN A 334 6.94 -9.20 8.91
C GLN A 334 6.39 -8.09 9.82
N HIS A 335 5.45 -7.28 9.32
CA HIS A 335 4.97 -6.08 10.03
C HIS A 335 3.59 -6.23 10.69
N VAL A 336 2.80 -7.25 10.35
CA VAL A 336 1.46 -7.51 10.94
C VAL A 336 1.32 -8.95 11.41
N VAL A 337 1.40 -9.93 10.49
CA VAL A 337 1.01 -11.32 10.79
C VAL A 337 1.86 -11.91 11.91
N MET A 338 3.20 -11.91 11.77
CA MET A 338 4.08 -12.54 12.74
C MET A 338 4.19 -11.79 14.07
N PRO A 339 4.24 -10.45 14.14
CA PRO A 339 4.16 -9.73 15.42
C PRO A 339 2.89 -10.08 16.21
N ILE A 340 1.72 -10.02 15.56
CA ILE A 340 0.42 -10.33 16.19
C ILE A 340 0.36 -11.81 16.60
N ALA A 341 0.74 -12.73 15.71
CA ALA A 341 0.73 -14.16 15.98
C ALA A 341 1.69 -14.56 17.12
N THR A 342 2.83 -13.90 17.24
CA THR A 342 3.79 -14.13 18.33
C THR A 342 3.27 -13.59 19.66
N GLU A 343 2.59 -12.44 19.66
CA GLU A 343 1.94 -11.89 20.87
C GLU A 343 0.72 -12.73 21.30
N PHE A 344 -0.01 -13.31 20.34
CA PHE A 344 -1.12 -14.22 20.62
C PHE A 344 -0.65 -15.56 21.21
N ASP A 345 0.53 -16.03 20.80
CA ASP A 345 1.15 -17.26 21.29
C ASP A 345 0.22 -18.49 21.11
N PRO A 346 -0.13 -18.88 19.88
CA PRO A 346 -1.11 -19.94 19.64
C PRO A 346 -0.61 -21.32 20.10
N ASP A 347 -1.52 -22.13 20.64
CA ASP A 347 -1.29 -23.56 20.91
C ASP A 347 -1.30 -24.38 19.61
N PHE A 348 -1.94 -23.90 18.55
CA PHE A 348 -2.04 -24.56 17.26
C PHE A 348 -2.23 -23.54 16.13
N VAL A 349 -1.59 -23.78 14.98
CA VAL A 349 -1.76 -22.97 13.76
C VAL A 349 -2.46 -23.81 12.69
N ILE A 350 -3.52 -23.27 12.11
CA ILE A 350 -4.13 -23.79 10.88
C ILE A 350 -3.92 -22.75 9.78
N VAL A 351 -3.57 -23.21 8.58
CA VAL A 351 -3.52 -22.36 7.39
C VAL A 351 -4.68 -22.74 6.49
N ALA A 352 -5.61 -21.80 6.28
CA ALA A 352 -6.57 -21.83 5.18
C ALA A 352 -5.79 -21.46 3.92
N SER A 353 -5.48 -22.47 3.11
CA SER A 353 -4.40 -22.42 2.13
C SER A 353 -4.94 -22.45 0.70
N GLY A 354 -5.48 -21.30 0.28
CA GLY A 354 -5.65 -21.01 -1.14
C GLY A 354 -4.32 -20.85 -1.87
N PHE A 355 -4.33 -21.09 -3.18
CA PHE A 355 -3.18 -20.85 -4.06
C PHE A 355 -3.57 -20.04 -5.32
N ASP A 356 -4.65 -19.27 -5.25
CA ASP A 356 -5.12 -18.33 -6.28
C ASP A 356 -4.47 -16.94 -6.18
N ALA A 357 -3.81 -16.62 -5.05
CA ALA A 357 -2.87 -15.50 -5.03
C ALA A 357 -1.57 -15.81 -5.83
N ALA A 358 -1.38 -17.05 -6.29
CA ALA A 358 -0.15 -17.50 -6.93
C ALA A 358 0.03 -16.97 -8.36
N ALA A 359 1.28 -16.70 -8.74
CA ALA A 359 1.64 -16.25 -10.07
C ALA A 359 1.18 -17.24 -11.16
N GLY A 360 0.22 -16.79 -11.98
CA GLY A 360 -0.39 -17.57 -13.06
C GLY A 360 -1.83 -17.99 -12.80
N ASP A 361 -2.39 -17.72 -11.62
CA ASP A 361 -3.83 -17.80 -11.40
C ASP A 361 -4.51 -16.51 -11.88
N GLU A 362 -5.44 -16.65 -12.83
CA GLU A 362 -6.10 -15.51 -13.48
C GLU A 362 -7.27 -14.96 -12.65
N LEU A 363 -7.85 -15.78 -11.77
CA LEU A 363 -9.00 -15.41 -10.96
C LEU A 363 -8.57 -14.50 -9.81
N GLY A 364 -7.53 -14.89 -9.06
CA GLY A 364 -6.90 -14.01 -8.07
C GLY A 364 -6.06 -12.88 -8.68
N GLY A 365 -5.33 -13.16 -9.77
CA GLY A 365 -4.55 -12.16 -10.51
C GLY A 365 -3.42 -11.52 -9.70
N CYS A 366 -2.86 -12.24 -8.73
CA CYS A 366 -1.67 -11.86 -7.98
C CYS A 366 -0.43 -12.62 -8.49
N PHE A 367 0.73 -12.30 -7.93
CA PHE A 367 2.05 -12.77 -8.37
C PHE A 367 2.86 -13.41 -7.24
N VAL A 368 2.21 -14.05 -6.27
CA VAL A 368 2.89 -14.77 -5.18
C VAL A 368 3.59 -16.01 -5.74
N SER A 369 4.89 -16.14 -5.51
CA SER A 369 5.68 -17.26 -6.02
C SER A 369 5.63 -18.48 -5.08
N PRO A 370 5.85 -19.72 -5.57
CA PRO A 370 5.99 -20.89 -4.70
C PRO A 370 7.04 -20.73 -3.58
N PRO A 371 8.22 -20.11 -3.82
CA PRO A 371 9.12 -19.70 -2.75
C PRO A 371 8.47 -18.81 -1.67
N CYS A 372 7.58 -17.87 -2.01
CA CYS A 372 6.91 -17.03 -1.02
C CYS A 372 5.98 -17.85 -0.10
N TYR A 373 5.20 -18.78 -0.62
CA TYR A 373 4.42 -19.71 0.20
C TYR A 373 5.31 -20.56 1.13
N ALA A 374 6.50 -20.97 0.66
CA ALA A 374 7.51 -21.63 1.50
C ALA A 374 8.04 -20.70 2.62
N HIS A 375 8.34 -19.42 2.34
CA HIS A 375 8.75 -18.45 3.38
C HIS A 375 7.64 -18.20 4.41
N MET A 376 6.40 -17.99 3.99
CA MET A 376 5.25 -17.83 4.88
C MET A 376 5.06 -19.06 5.79
N THR A 377 5.11 -20.27 5.20
CA THR A 377 5.10 -21.54 5.96
C THR A 377 6.24 -21.62 6.97
N HIS A 378 7.45 -21.23 6.57
CA HIS A 378 8.64 -21.29 7.42
C HIS A 378 8.52 -20.37 8.63
N MET A 379 7.98 -19.15 8.46
CA MET A 379 7.74 -18.23 9.57
C MET A 379 6.70 -18.81 10.55
N LEU A 380 5.56 -19.31 10.06
CA LEU A 380 4.49 -19.87 10.89
C LEU A 380 4.93 -21.13 11.67
N LYS A 381 5.84 -21.95 11.13
CA LYS A 381 6.43 -23.10 11.82
C LYS A 381 7.19 -22.73 13.12
N SER A 382 7.54 -21.47 13.35
CA SER A 382 8.17 -21.03 14.60
C SER A 382 7.18 -20.97 15.78
N LEU A 383 5.88 -20.86 15.49
CA LEU A 383 4.79 -20.77 16.48
C LEU A 383 4.33 -22.16 16.94
N ALA A 384 3.57 -22.23 18.04
CA ALA A 384 2.90 -23.45 18.52
C ALA A 384 3.83 -24.68 18.71
N GLY A 385 5.13 -24.48 18.88
CA GLY A 385 6.13 -25.55 18.85
C GLY A 385 6.11 -26.36 17.54
N GLY A 386 5.84 -25.71 16.41
CA GLY A 386 5.70 -26.31 15.08
C GLY A 386 4.41 -27.07 14.84
N LYS A 387 3.40 -27.00 15.73
CA LYS A 387 2.05 -27.54 15.46
C LYS A 387 1.35 -26.68 14.39
N ILE A 388 1.53 -27.06 13.13
CA ILE A 388 0.89 -26.43 11.98
C ILE A 388 0.17 -27.48 11.11
N ALA A 389 -1.07 -27.20 10.73
CA ALA A 389 -1.82 -27.92 9.71
C ALA A 389 -2.12 -26.97 8.54
N VAL A 390 -1.90 -27.42 7.31
CA VAL A 390 -2.22 -26.66 6.09
C VAL A 390 -3.41 -27.34 5.42
N CYS A 391 -4.54 -26.64 5.26
CA CYS A 391 -5.76 -27.16 4.66
C CYS A 391 -6.03 -26.45 3.33
N LEU A 392 -6.20 -27.21 2.25
CA LEU A 392 -6.41 -26.63 0.92
C LEU A 392 -7.75 -25.88 0.80
N GLU A 393 -7.71 -24.66 0.25
CA GLU A 393 -8.90 -23.85 -0.09
C GLU A 393 -8.96 -23.62 -1.62
N GLY A 394 -8.80 -22.39 -2.12
CA GLY A 394 -8.83 -21.99 -3.53
C GLY A 394 -7.54 -22.24 -4.35
N GLY A 395 -7.43 -21.61 -5.52
CA GLY A 395 -6.38 -21.84 -6.52
C GLY A 395 -6.80 -22.75 -7.67
N TYR A 396 -6.80 -22.22 -8.90
CA TYR A 396 -7.49 -22.78 -10.06
C TYR A 396 -6.54 -23.07 -11.23
N ASN A 397 -5.37 -22.43 -11.29
CA ASN A 397 -4.30 -22.84 -12.20
C ASN A 397 -3.58 -24.10 -11.70
N PHE A 398 -3.80 -25.26 -12.36
CA PHE A 398 -3.22 -26.56 -11.98
C PHE A 398 -1.69 -26.57 -11.82
N ARG A 399 -0.94 -25.72 -12.53
CA ARG A 399 0.52 -25.64 -12.38
C ARG A 399 0.91 -24.77 -11.18
N ALA A 400 0.25 -23.64 -10.99
CA ALA A 400 0.53 -22.72 -9.87
C ALA A 400 0.20 -23.37 -8.52
N ILE A 401 -0.99 -24.00 -8.41
CA ILE A 401 -1.42 -24.70 -7.19
C ILE A 401 -0.48 -25.85 -6.82
N SER A 402 -0.13 -26.72 -7.78
CA SER A 402 0.72 -27.89 -7.50
C SER A 402 2.13 -27.50 -7.10
N ARG A 403 2.73 -26.48 -7.75
CA ARG A 403 4.07 -26.00 -7.40
C ARG A 403 4.10 -25.30 -6.04
N SER A 404 3.06 -24.54 -5.71
CA SER A 404 2.95 -23.84 -4.43
C SER A 404 2.72 -24.83 -3.28
N ALA A 405 1.80 -25.79 -3.45
CA ALA A 405 1.58 -26.88 -2.49
C ALA A 405 2.84 -27.75 -2.28
N LEU A 406 3.61 -28.03 -3.34
CA LEU A 406 4.92 -28.72 -3.22
C LEU A 406 5.91 -27.90 -2.37
N ALA A 407 6.03 -26.59 -2.61
CA ALA A 407 6.94 -25.71 -1.88
C ALA A 407 6.58 -25.60 -0.38
N VAL A 408 5.28 -25.50 -0.07
CA VAL A 408 4.76 -25.60 1.31
C VAL A 408 5.11 -26.96 1.92
N THR A 409 4.85 -28.06 1.22
CA THR A 409 5.07 -29.42 1.73
C THR A 409 6.54 -29.71 2.03
N ARG A 410 7.46 -29.33 1.13
CA ARG A 410 8.92 -29.40 1.38
C ARG A 410 9.33 -28.61 2.62
N THR A 411 8.78 -27.40 2.77
CA THR A 411 9.01 -26.58 3.96
C THR A 411 8.49 -27.24 5.23
N LEU A 412 7.30 -27.86 5.22
CA LEU A 412 6.77 -28.62 6.36
C LEU A 412 7.70 -29.77 6.74
N MET A 413 8.17 -30.53 5.76
CA MET A 413 9.10 -31.67 5.94
C MET A 413 10.44 -31.23 6.54
N GLY A 414 10.93 -30.04 6.21
CA GLY A 414 12.11 -29.43 6.83
C GLY A 414 13.10 -28.78 5.87
N GLU A 415 12.81 -28.79 4.56
CA GLU A 415 13.67 -28.13 3.57
C GLU A 415 13.65 -26.60 3.77
N PRO A 416 14.79 -25.90 3.56
CA PRO A 416 14.83 -24.45 3.58
C PRO A 416 14.09 -23.88 2.36
N PRO A 417 13.31 -22.79 2.50
CA PRO A 417 12.70 -22.11 1.36
C PRO A 417 13.73 -21.61 0.34
N ASP A 418 13.36 -21.69 -0.94
CA ASP A 418 14.12 -21.08 -2.04
C ASP A 418 14.22 -19.55 -1.90
N ARG A 419 15.15 -18.93 -2.64
CA ARG A 419 15.30 -17.46 -2.63
C ARG A 419 14.13 -16.78 -3.32
N LEU A 420 13.58 -15.75 -2.68
CA LEU A 420 12.62 -14.82 -3.28
C LEU A 420 13.28 -14.03 -4.43
N HIS A 421 12.50 -13.76 -5.48
CA HIS A 421 12.98 -13.00 -6.64
C HIS A 421 12.80 -11.48 -6.50
N ALA A 422 11.78 -11.05 -5.74
CA ALA A 422 11.53 -9.66 -5.40
C ALA A 422 11.15 -9.56 -3.91
N THR A 423 11.79 -8.65 -3.18
CA THR A 423 11.58 -8.49 -1.72
C THR A 423 11.16 -7.08 -1.32
N ALA A 424 11.09 -6.15 -2.27
CA ALA A 424 10.57 -4.81 -2.03
C ALA A 424 9.04 -4.84 -2.19
N ALA A 425 8.32 -4.41 -1.16
CA ALA A 425 6.88 -4.18 -1.25
C ALA A 425 6.57 -2.98 -2.15
N THR A 426 5.42 -3.03 -2.80
CA THR A 426 4.83 -1.91 -3.52
C THR A 426 4.41 -0.80 -2.56
N THR A 427 4.34 0.45 -3.04
CA THR A 427 3.82 1.57 -2.24
C THR A 427 2.37 1.33 -1.78
N SER A 428 1.59 0.61 -2.59
CA SER A 428 0.22 0.19 -2.30
C SER A 428 0.17 -0.72 -1.06
N ALA A 429 0.97 -1.79 -1.05
CA ALA A 429 1.04 -2.70 0.10
C ALA A 429 1.63 -2.04 1.35
N VAL A 430 2.63 -1.14 1.20
CA VAL A 430 3.19 -0.39 2.33
C VAL A 430 2.13 0.50 2.99
N ASP A 431 1.33 1.21 2.19
CA ASP A 431 0.22 2.05 2.68
C ASP A 431 -0.86 1.20 3.37
N THR A 432 -1.36 0.15 2.72
CA THR A 432 -2.34 -0.79 3.30
C THR A 432 -1.85 -1.38 4.63
N VAL A 433 -0.63 -1.91 4.68
CA VAL A 433 -0.07 -2.53 5.89
C VAL A 433 0.13 -1.49 7.00
N ASN A 434 0.47 -0.24 6.67
CA ASN A 434 0.54 0.83 7.68
C ASN A 434 -0.85 1.25 8.20
N LYS A 435 -1.88 1.29 7.35
CA LYS A 435 -3.27 1.54 7.77
C LYS A 435 -3.78 0.41 8.67
N VAL A 436 -3.56 -0.85 8.30
CA VAL A 436 -3.85 -2.03 9.13
C VAL A 436 -3.13 -1.94 10.47
N ARG A 437 -1.83 -1.59 10.49
CA ARG A 437 -1.08 -1.37 11.74
C ARG A 437 -1.71 -0.30 12.61
N ASN A 438 -2.12 0.84 12.06
CA ASN A 438 -2.75 1.90 12.84
C ASN A 438 -4.04 1.42 13.53
N VAL A 439 -4.90 0.69 12.80
CA VAL A 439 -6.12 0.09 13.37
C VAL A 439 -5.80 -0.95 14.44
N GLN A 440 -4.89 -1.88 14.15
CA GLN A 440 -4.54 -2.99 15.03
C GLN A 440 -3.68 -2.57 16.24
N SER A 441 -3.06 -1.38 16.21
CA SER A 441 -2.28 -0.81 17.31
C SER A 441 -3.08 -0.68 18.62
N ARG A 442 -4.41 -0.54 18.50
CA ARG A 442 -5.38 -0.47 19.59
C ARG A 442 -5.49 -1.76 20.40
N TYR A 443 -5.23 -2.91 19.77
CA TYR A 443 -5.48 -4.24 20.34
C TYR A 443 -4.20 -5.02 20.67
N TRP A 444 -3.09 -4.75 19.96
CA TRP A 444 -1.85 -5.53 20.02
C TRP A 444 -0.68 -4.68 20.48
N LYS A 445 0.00 -5.06 21.57
CA LYS A 445 1.15 -4.32 22.14
C LYS A 445 2.34 -4.26 21.19
N SER A 446 2.55 -5.30 20.39
CA SER A 446 3.60 -5.42 19.37
C SER A 446 3.44 -4.48 18.18
N ILE A 447 2.24 -3.96 17.92
CA ILE A 447 1.94 -3.12 16.76
C ILE A 447 2.07 -1.63 17.10
N TYR A 448 2.90 -0.93 16.34
CA TYR A 448 3.17 0.51 16.41
C TYR A 448 3.04 1.15 15.02
N PRO A 449 2.85 2.49 14.91
CA PRO A 449 2.66 3.45 16.00
C PRO A 449 1.33 3.24 16.74
N LYS A 450 1.21 3.75 17.97
CA LYS A 450 -0.05 3.79 18.71
C LYS A 450 -0.93 4.96 18.29
N ASP A 451 -2.22 4.70 18.27
CA ASP A 451 -3.26 5.73 18.20
C ASP A 451 -3.16 6.67 19.44
N PRO A 452 -3.39 7.99 19.31
CA PRO A 452 -3.16 8.93 20.41
C PRO A 452 -4.16 8.72 21.56
N VAL A 453 -3.67 8.74 22.80
CA VAL A 453 -4.50 8.62 23.99
C VAL A 453 -5.39 9.85 24.12
N GLY A 454 -6.65 9.73 23.71
CA GLY A 454 -7.65 10.80 23.74
C GLY A 454 -8.33 11.12 22.42
N GLY A 455 -7.99 10.44 21.31
CA GLY A 455 -8.71 10.62 20.03
C GLY A 455 -8.72 12.07 19.51
N ILE A 456 -9.77 12.44 18.76
CA ILE A 456 -9.93 13.76 18.11
C ILE A 456 -11.06 14.57 18.80
N PHE A 457 -11.13 14.57 20.13
CA PHE A 457 -12.19 15.30 20.83
C PHE A 457 -12.02 16.82 20.69
N GLY A 458 -12.96 17.47 19.98
CA GLY A 458 -12.96 18.92 19.77
C GLY A 458 -11.81 19.44 18.90
N GLY A 459 -11.18 18.57 18.11
CA GLY A 459 -10.15 18.97 17.16
C GLY A 459 -10.72 19.70 15.95
N GLU A 460 -9.93 20.59 15.34
CA GLU A 460 -10.22 21.15 14.02
C GLU A 460 -9.21 20.62 13.01
N ARG A 461 -9.64 20.47 11.75
CA ARG A 461 -8.76 19.98 10.68
C ARG A 461 -7.69 21.03 10.39
N LEU A 462 -6.43 20.60 10.42
CA LEU A 462 -5.27 21.48 10.33
C LEU A 462 -5.22 22.26 8.99
N HIS A 463 -5.87 21.76 7.94
CA HIS A 463 -6.14 22.50 6.70
C HIS A 463 -6.83 23.84 6.94
N ASP A 464 -7.96 23.85 7.68
CA ASP A 464 -8.77 25.05 7.90
C ASP A 464 -7.97 26.08 8.73
N ILE A 465 -7.25 25.61 9.76
CA ILE A 465 -6.36 26.42 10.60
C ILE A 465 -5.24 27.05 9.77
N ILE A 466 -4.58 26.27 8.90
CA ILE A 466 -3.51 26.75 8.03
C ILE A 466 -4.05 27.79 7.05
N ARG A 467 -5.23 27.57 6.44
CA ARG A 467 -5.78 28.53 5.48
C ARG A 467 -6.18 29.85 6.14
N GLN A 468 -6.77 29.80 7.33
CA GLN A 468 -7.06 31.00 8.13
C GLN A 468 -5.78 31.75 8.53
N TRP A 469 -4.72 31.03 8.90
CA TRP A 469 -3.41 31.63 9.17
C TRP A 469 -2.80 32.27 7.92
N GLN A 470 -2.82 31.59 6.76
CA GLN A 470 -2.35 32.12 5.47
C GLN A 470 -3.08 33.41 5.12
N ALA A 471 -4.41 33.42 5.19
CA ALA A 471 -5.23 34.60 4.89
C ALA A 471 -4.87 35.79 5.78
N THR A 472 -4.77 35.57 7.10
CA THR A 472 -4.32 36.60 8.05
C THR A 472 -2.92 37.12 7.71
N HIS A 473 -1.98 36.21 7.42
CA HIS A 473 -0.59 36.52 7.10
C HIS A 473 -0.43 37.32 5.80
N LEU A 474 -1.21 36.97 4.77
CA LEU A 474 -1.23 37.64 3.47
C LEU A 474 -1.98 38.98 3.54
N TYR A 475 -3.01 39.10 4.37
CA TYR A 475 -3.63 40.38 4.69
C TYR A 475 -2.63 41.31 5.40
N ASP A 476 -1.91 40.84 6.41
CA ASP A 476 -0.96 41.68 7.15
C ASP A 476 0.18 42.21 6.27
N LYS A 477 0.78 41.34 5.45
CA LYS A 477 1.89 41.71 4.56
C LYS A 477 1.50 42.48 3.30
N TYR A 478 0.41 42.07 2.64
CA TYR A 478 0.09 42.51 1.27
C TYR A 478 -1.38 42.95 1.09
N LYS A 479 -2.17 42.95 2.17
CA LYS A 479 -3.59 43.34 2.20
C LYS A 479 -4.48 42.49 1.28
N LEU A 480 -4.11 41.23 1.04
CA LEU A 480 -4.99 40.29 0.35
C LEU A 480 -6.28 40.09 1.15
N THR A 481 -7.44 40.15 0.48
CA THR A 481 -8.77 39.96 1.08
C THR A 481 -9.53 38.85 0.37
N GLN A 482 -10.48 38.22 1.06
CA GLN A 482 -11.31 37.14 0.50
C GLN A 482 -12.14 37.61 -0.70
N LEU A 483 -12.16 36.83 -1.78
CA LEU A 483 -13.17 36.95 -2.84
C LEU A 483 -14.36 36.05 -2.51
N HIS A 484 -15.57 36.57 -2.64
CA HIS A 484 -16.79 35.85 -2.28
C HIS A 484 -17.28 34.96 -3.43
N ILE A 485 -17.17 33.64 -3.24
CA ILE A 485 -17.64 32.67 -4.23
C ILE A 485 -19.07 32.27 -3.89
N TYR A 486 -20.02 32.54 -4.78
CA TYR A 486 -21.39 32.04 -4.63
C TYR A 486 -21.43 30.52 -4.84
N ARG A 487 -22.01 29.77 -3.89
CA ARG A 487 -22.13 28.31 -3.94
C ARG A 487 -23.44 27.85 -3.33
N ASP A 488 -23.94 26.73 -3.84
CA ASP A 488 -25.13 26.07 -3.30
C ASP A 488 -24.85 25.33 -1.97
N ASN A 489 -23.59 24.94 -1.75
CA ASN A 489 -23.13 24.20 -0.57
C ASN A 489 -22.24 25.07 0.35
N VAL A 490 -22.45 24.95 1.66
CA VAL A 490 -21.64 25.60 2.71
C VAL A 490 -20.66 24.58 3.30
N SER A 491 -19.37 24.93 3.39
CA SER A 491 -18.29 24.10 3.92
C SER A 491 -17.23 24.98 4.58
N LYS A 492 -16.61 24.52 5.69
CA LYS A 492 -15.49 25.22 6.32
C LYS A 492 -14.29 25.36 5.36
N SER A 493 -13.98 24.32 4.59
CA SER A 493 -12.89 24.32 3.60
C SER A 493 -13.08 25.31 2.42
N PHE A 494 -14.23 25.99 2.37
CA PHE A 494 -14.49 27.07 1.39
C PHE A 494 -14.27 28.46 1.98
N ASP A 495 -14.14 28.61 3.29
CA ASP A 495 -13.84 29.90 3.89
C ASP A 495 -12.40 30.32 3.59
N GLN A 496 -12.21 31.61 3.28
CA GLN A 496 -10.93 32.20 2.89
C GLN A 496 -10.20 31.44 1.75
N GLN A 497 -10.93 30.61 0.99
CA GLN A 497 -10.35 29.74 -0.04
C GLN A 497 -9.71 30.53 -1.18
N VAL A 498 -10.31 31.65 -1.56
CA VAL A 498 -9.79 32.58 -2.58
C VAL A 498 -9.47 33.92 -1.93
N LEU A 499 -8.24 34.40 -2.15
CA LEU A 499 -7.73 35.68 -1.64
C LEU A 499 -7.23 36.51 -2.81
N ALA A 500 -7.43 37.83 -2.81
CA ALA A 500 -6.96 38.71 -3.87
C ALA A 500 -6.38 40.02 -3.33
N THR A 501 -5.36 40.55 -4.02
CA THR A 501 -4.74 41.85 -3.69
C THR A 501 -5.72 43.02 -3.82
N PRO A 502 -5.55 44.12 -3.06
CA PRO A 502 -6.45 45.27 -3.16
C PRO A 502 -6.34 45.94 -4.53
N ASN A 503 -7.50 46.25 -5.11
CA ASN A 503 -7.67 46.82 -6.44
C ASN A 503 -6.92 46.01 -7.52
N TYR A 504 -7.01 44.66 -7.47
CA TYR A 504 -6.32 43.80 -8.44
C TYR A 504 -6.81 44.07 -9.87
N GLU A 505 -8.10 44.38 -10.01
CA GLU A 505 -8.80 44.73 -11.25
C GLU A 505 -8.30 46.01 -11.92
N SER A 506 -7.56 46.86 -11.17
CA SER A 506 -6.93 48.07 -11.70
C SER A 506 -5.44 47.88 -12.04
N LYS A 507 -4.91 46.65 -11.93
CA LYS A 507 -3.48 46.37 -12.17
C LYS A 507 -3.22 46.05 -13.64
N LYS A 508 -2.05 46.47 -14.13
CA LYS A 508 -1.63 46.18 -15.50
C LYS A 508 -1.46 44.67 -15.75
N TYR A 509 -0.93 43.94 -14.78
CA TYR A 509 -0.65 42.50 -14.89
C TYR A 509 -1.40 41.72 -13.80
N LEU A 510 -1.88 40.51 -14.11
CA LEU A 510 -2.53 39.61 -13.16
C LEU A 510 -1.77 38.27 -13.07
N LEU A 511 -1.58 37.77 -11.85
CA LEU A 511 -1.13 36.39 -11.60
C LEU A 511 -2.20 35.64 -10.79
N ILE A 512 -2.70 34.53 -11.33
CA ILE A 512 -3.66 33.66 -10.63
C ILE A 512 -2.94 32.37 -10.25
N ILE A 513 -2.88 32.05 -8.96
CA ILE A 513 -2.17 30.89 -8.42
C ILE A 513 -3.18 29.89 -7.88
N PHE A 514 -3.34 28.77 -8.57
CA PHE A 514 -4.06 27.60 -8.08
C PHE A 514 -3.04 26.63 -7.47
N HIS A 515 -3.17 26.34 -6.18
CA HIS A 515 -2.24 25.47 -5.47
C HIS A 515 -2.96 24.48 -4.55
N ASP A 516 -2.37 23.29 -4.38
CA ASP A 516 -2.74 22.35 -3.32
C ASP A 516 -2.41 22.94 -1.94
N SER A 517 -2.91 22.32 -0.86
CA SER A 517 -2.58 22.74 0.50
C SER A 517 -1.06 22.64 0.79
N PRO A 518 -0.48 23.50 1.64
CA PRO A 518 0.94 23.43 2.00
C PRO A 518 1.35 22.10 2.64
N ASP A 519 2.62 21.71 2.47
CA ASP A 519 3.16 20.49 3.08
C ASP A 519 3.40 20.69 4.59
N LEU A 520 3.15 19.65 5.37
CA LEU A 520 3.51 19.56 6.79
C LEU A 520 4.59 18.49 6.96
N LEU A 521 5.80 18.92 7.33
CA LEU A 521 6.95 18.05 7.47
C LEU A 521 7.32 17.89 8.95
N GLY A 522 7.06 16.72 9.53
CA GLY A 522 7.41 16.38 10.92
C GLY A 522 8.17 15.07 11.01
N VAL A 523 9.04 14.94 12.02
CA VAL A 523 9.66 13.66 12.38
C VAL A 523 8.83 13.02 13.49
N GLY A 524 8.03 12.01 13.14
CA GLY A 524 7.29 11.22 14.13
C GLY A 524 8.23 10.42 15.03
N ASP A 525 7.84 10.22 16.29
CA ASP A 525 8.66 9.46 17.27
C ASP A 525 8.61 7.93 17.10
N GLY A 526 7.81 7.45 16.13
CA GLY A 526 7.61 6.03 15.84
C GLY A 526 6.75 5.27 16.87
N MET A 527 6.55 5.86 18.05
CA MET A 527 5.77 5.29 19.14
C MET A 527 4.30 5.65 19.03
N THR A 528 3.98 6.84 18.53
CA THR A 528 2.61 7.33 18.33
C THR A 528 2.45 8.00 16.97
N THR A 529 1.20 8.16 16.51
CA THR A 529 0.89 9.01 15.35
C THR A 529 0.88 10.50 15.70
N GLN A 530 0.98 10.86 16.99
CA GLN A 530 0.90 12.23 17.49
C GLN A 530 2.08 13.07 16.99
N GLN A 531 1.78 14.10 16.19
CA GLN A 531 2.79 15.08 15.78
C GLN A 531 3.00 16.15 16.85
N LYS A 532 4.25 16.56 17.04
CA LYS A 532 4.63 17.64 17.95
C LYS A 532 4.76 18.95 17.16
N PRO A 533 4.00 20.01 17.49
CA PRO A 533 4.06 21.28 16.75
C PRO A 533 5.44 21.95 16.71
N HIS A 534 6.35 21.65 17.66
CA HIS A 534 7.72 22.17 17.66
C HIS A 534 8.67 21.43 16.70
N ASP A 535 8.35 20.19 16.34
CA ASP A 535 9.11 19.36 15.40
C ASP A 535 8.47 19.30 14.01
N THR A 536 7.35 20.01 13.81
CA THR A 536 6.55 20.03 12.57
C THR A 536 6.70 21.37 11.85
N TRP A 537 7.10 21.33 10.59
CA TRP A 537 7.35 22.49 9.75
C TRP A 537 6.25 22.65 8.70
N LEU A 538 5.69 23.86 8.58
CA LEU A 538 4.83 24.25 7.47
C LEU A 538 5.69 24.69 6.28
N VAL A 539 5.55 24.04 5.13
CA VAL A 539 6.29 24.36 3.91
C VAL A 539 5.32 24.81 2.83
N ASP A 540 5.33 26.11 2.56
CA ASP A 540 4.44 26.80 1.63
C ASP A 540 5.26 27.47 0.52
N GLY A 541 5.28 26.85 -0.65
CA GLY A 541 5.97 27.34 -1.84
C GLY A 541 5.24 28.51 -2.52
N ALA A 542 3.92 28.64 -2.38
CA ALA A 542 3.14 29.66 -3.09
C ALA A 542 3.50 31.08 -2.63
N GLN A 543 3.82 31.26 -1.35
CA GLN A 543 4.22 32.56 -0.78
C GLN A 543 5.41 33.23 -1.49
N SER A 544 6.34 32.47 -2.08
CA SER A 544 7.48 33.07 -2.80
C SER A 544 7.02 33.79 -4.07
N TYR A 545 6.04 33.22 -4.78
CA TYR A 545 5.44 33.74 -6.01
C TYR A 545 4.52 34.92 -5.73
N ILE A 546 3.65 34.84 -4.71
CA ILE A 546 2.79 35.96 -4.28
C ILE A 546 3.65 37.19 -3.95
N ARG A 547 4.68 37.00 -3.11
CA ARG A 547 5.62 38.07 -2.73
C ARG A 547 6.28 38.72 -3.94
N TRP A 548 6.75 37.90 -4.89
CA TRP A 548 7.41 38.39 -6.10
C TRP A 548 6.45 39.19 -6.98
N ALA A 549 5.24 38.68 -7.22
CA ALA A 549 4.28 39.34 -8.10
C ALA A 549 3.81 40.69 -7.50
N VAL A 550 3.50 40.71 -6.20
CA VAL A 550 3.15 41.96 -5.48
C VAL A 550 4.30 42.97 -5.54
N SER A 551 5.56 42.53 -5.36
CA SER A 551 6.72 43.44 -5.42
C SER A 551 7.01 43.99 -6.83
N HIS A 552 6.43 43.38 -7.87
CA HIS A 552 6.52 43.85 -9.27
C HIS A 552 5.22 44.52 -9.75
N GLY A 553 4.28 44.82 -8.84
CA GLY A 553 3.07 45.59 -9.14
C GLY A 553 1.92 44.79 -9.78
N PHE A 554 1.97 43.46 -9.76
CA PHE A 554 0.89 42.61 -10.26
C PHE A 554 -0.31 42.65 -9.31
N GLY A 555 -1.50 42.45 -9.86
CA GLY A 555 -2.62 41.89 -9.12
C GLY A 555 -2.35 40.40 -8.88
N VAL A 556 -2.74 39.89 -7.71
CA VAL A 556 -2.64 38.46 -7.41
C VAL A 556 -3.99 37.94 -6.94
N ILE A 557 -4.41 36.80 -7.48
CA ILE A 557 -5.51 35.97 -6.97
C ILE A 557 -4.89 34.63 -6.55
N ASP A 558 -5.02 34.30 -5.26
CA ASP A 558 -4.50 33.09 -4.63
C ASP A 558 -5.65 32.13 -4.33
N VAL A 559 -5.57 30.90 -4.86
CA VAL A 559 -6.64 29.90 -4.85
C VAL A 559 -6.10 28.59 -4.28
N ASN A 560 -6.50 28.30 -3.04
CA ASN A 560 -6.16 27.03 -2.39
C ASN A 560 -7.21 25.97 -2.73
N ILE A 561 -6.80 24.84 -3.29
CA ILE A 561 -7.68 23.69 -3.55
C ILE A 561 -7.49 22.68 -2.41
N PRO A 562 -8.51 22.41 -1.58
CA PRO A 562 -8.44 21.38 -0.55
C PRO A 562 -8.37 19.99 -1.19
N GLU A 563 -7.65 19.06 -0.58
CA GLU A 563 -7.65 17.65 -0.98
C GLU A 563 -8.95 16.94 -0.57
N LEU A 564 -9.53 17.36 0.57
CA LEU A 564 -10.77 16.84 1.14
C LEU A 564 -11.69 18.02 1.50
N ILE A 565 -12.97 17.95 1.09
CA ILE A 565 -13.97 18.98 1.39
C ILE A 565 -14.73 18.59 2.66
N THR A 566 -14.67 19.42 3.71
CA THR A 566 -15.42 19.16 4.94
C THR A 566 -16.90 19.49 4.74
N ILE A 567 -17.77 18.49 4.64
CA ILE A 567 -19.22 18.72 4.63
C ILE A 567 -19.68 18.82 6.09
N SER A 568 -20.36 19.91 6.44
CA SER A 568 -20.97 20.06 7.77
C SER A 568 -22.41 19.58 7.75
N ASP A 569 -22.72 18.40 8.29
CA ASP A 569 -24.11 18.05 8.64
C ASP A 569 -24.49 18.76 9.97
N PRO A 570 -25.51 19.65 9.97
CA PRO A 570 -25.98 20.30 11.19
C PRO A 570 -26.64 19.34 12.20
N ASN A 571 -27.07 18.15 11.76
CA ASN A 571 -27.85 17.22 12.59
C ASN A 571 -26.98 16.21 13.35
N ASN A 572 -25.70 16.03 12.99
CA ASN A 572 -24.85 15.01 13.61
C ASN A 572 -23.39 15.47 13.83
N PRO A 573 -23.14 16.42 14.76
CA PRO A 573 -21.80 16.97 14.99
C PRO A 573 -20.80 15.96 15.57
N GLU A 574 -21.23 14.82 16.12
CA GLU A 574 -20.33 13.78 16.67
C GLU A 574 -19.90 12.72 15.64
N TYR A 575 -20.56 12.63 14.47
CA TYR A 575 -20.21 11.68 13.40
C TYR A 575 -19.49 12.30 12.19
N ASN A 576 -19.32 13.63 12.14
CA ASN A 576 -18.77 14.36 10.98
C ASN A 576 -17.28 14.06 10.64
N ASP A 577 -16.61 13.13 11.32
CA ASP A 577 -15.17 12.81 11.14
C ASP A 577 -14.85 11.31 11.09
N ALA A 578 -15.84 10.41 11.01
CA ALA A 578 -15.62 8.95 11.10
C ALA A 578 -15.70 8.17 9.77
N GLU A 579 -16.33 8.71 8.72
CA GLU A 579 -16.31 8.07 7.40
C GLU A 579 -15.02 8.43 6.66
N VAL A 580 -14.07 7.49 6.69
CA VAL A 580 -13.01 7.41 5.68
C VAL A 580 -13.64 6.94 4.38
N GLU A 581 -14.40 7.82 3.71
CA GLU A 581 -14.64 7.62 2.27
C GLU A 581 -13.28 7.46 1.60
N TYR A 582 -13.12 6.36 0.84
CA TYR A 582 -11.86 5.99 0.21
C TYR A 582 -11.27 7.19 -0.54
N ALA A 583 -9.97 7.45 -0.34
CA ALA A 583 -9.32 8.67 -0.83
C ALA A 583 -9.60 8.98 -2.31
N SER A 584 -9.75 7.96 -3.16
CA SER A 584 -10.12 8.13 -4.57
C SER A 584 -11.44 8.88 -4.80
N THR A 585 -12.51 8.59 -4.06
CA THR A 585 -13.82 9.26 -4.24
C THR A 585 -13.79 10.68 -3.71
N ALA A 586 -13.20 10.89 -2.53
CA ALA A 586 -13.10 12.21 -1.92
C ALA A 586 -12.22 13.18 -2.74
N THR A 587 -11.06 12.72 -3.23
CA THR A 587 -10.20 13.51 -4.14
C THR A 587 -10.91 13.84 -5.46
N ASP A 588 -11.77 12.95 -5.98
CA ASP A 588 -12.55 13.22 -7.20
C ASP A 588 -13.65 14.28 -7.00
N ILE A 589 -14.21 14.40 -5.80
CA ILE A 589 -15.14 15.49 -5.46
C ILE A 589 -14.36 16.82 -5.39
N ALA A 590 -13.25 16.85 -4.64
CA ALA A 590 -12.38 18.01 -4.53
C ALA A 590 -11.90 18.53 -5.89
N ARG A 591 -11.50 17.61 -6.79
CA ARG A 591 -11.12 17.92 -8.17
C ARG A 591 -12.25 18.60 -8.96
N LYS A 592 -13.47 18.05 -8.92
CA LYS A 592 -14.65 18.61 -9.62
C LYS A 592 -15.02 20.00 -9.10
N GLU A 593 -14.93 20.24 -7.79
CA GLU A 593 -15.18 21.56 -7.22
C GLU A 593 -14.06 22.56 -7.59
N GLY A 594 -12.81 22.11 -7.68
CA GLY A 594 -11.70 22.91 -8.21
C GLY A 594 -11.92 23.35 -9.67
N GLU A 595 -12.41 22.46 -10.53
CA GLU A 595 -12.78 22.78 -11.92
C GLU A 595 -13.87 23.86 -12.00
N LYS A 596 -14.96 23.71 -11.23
CA LYS A 596 -16.04 24.72 -11.13
C LYS A 596 -15.52 26.07 -10.62
N LEU A 597 -14.65 26.05 -9.61
CA LEU A 597 -14.08 27.25 -9.02
C LEU A 597 -13.23 28.04 -10.02
N ALA A 598 -12.40 27.35 -10.83
CA ALA A 598 -11.59 28.02 -11.85
C ALA A 598 -12.44 28.70 -12.93
N ALA A 599 -13.50 28.05 -13.41
CA ALA A 599 -14.46 28.66 -14.35
C ALA A 599 -15.17 29.87 -13.73
N TYR A 600 -15.72 29.72 -12.52
CA TYR A 600 -16.42 30.80 -11.82
C TYR A 600 -15.53 32.02 -11.58
N LEU A 601 -14.28 31.82 -11.16
CA LEU A 601 -13.31 32.90 -10.98
C LEU A 601 -13.00 33.62 -12.28
N TRP A 602 -12.83 32.89 -13.38
CA TRP A 602 -12.59 33.51 -14.67
C TRP A 602 -13.77 34.40 -15.09
N GLU A 603 -14.97 33.84 -15.16
CA GLU A 603 -16.18 34.52 -15.65
C GLU A 603 -16.61 35.72 -14.79
N ASN A 604 -16.44 35.65 -13.46
CA ASN A 604 -16.98 36.66 -12.53
C ASN A 604 -15.94 37.66 -12.02
N TYR A 605 -14.65 37.30 -12.00
CA TYR A 605 -13.59 38.09 -11.37
C TYR A 605 -12.43 38.45 -12.29
N VAL A 606 -12.30 37.84 -13.48
CA VAL A 606 -11.19 38.12 -14.41
C VAL A 606 -11.70 38.69 -15.73
N GLU A 607 -12.57 37.96 -16.43
CA GLU A 607 -13.16 38.33 -17.72
C GLU A 607 -13.85 39.71 -17.74
N PRO A 608 -14.48 40.21 -16.66
CA PRO A 608 -15.07 41.55 -16.65
C PRO A 608 -14.06 42.72 -16.69
N TYR A 609 -12.76 42.47 -16.60
CA TYR A 609 -11.72 43.48 -16.44
C TYR A 609 -10.60 43.40 -17.50
N ASP A 610 -10.06 44.57 -17.87
CA ASP A 610 -9.06 44.75 -18.93
C ASP A 610 -7.62 44.76 -18.37
N PHE A 611 -7.00 43.58 -18.28
CA PHE A 611 -5.60 43.42 -17.87
C PHE A 611 -4.66 43.68 -19.05
N ARG A 612 -4.46 44.94 -19.43
CA ARG A 612 -3.68 45.37 -20.61
C ARG A 612 -2.23 44.90 -20.70
N GLY A 613 -1.62 44.48 -19.60
CA GLY A 613 -0.30 43.87 -19.58
C GLY A 613 -0.32 42.35 -19.64
N GLY A 614 -1.50 41.74 -19.57
CA GLY A 614 -1.71 40.31 -19.61
C GLY A 614 -1.79 39.61 -18.26
N THR A 615 -2.27 38.37 -18.32
CA THR A 615 -2.56 37.48 -17.20
C THR A 615 -1.64 36.26 -17.28
N PHE A 616 -1.23 35.76 -16.12
CA PHE A 616 -0.52 34.49 -15.97
C PHE A 616 -1.33 33.54 -15.09
N LEU A 617 -1.42 32.28 -15.51
CA LEU A 617 -2.02 31.20 -14.71
C LEU A 617 -0.91 30.31 -14.16
N MET A 618 -0.98 29.99 -12.87
CA MET A 618 -0.07 29.06 -12.23
C MET A 618 -0.86 27.94 -11.55
N GLY A 619 -0.48 26.69 -11.80
CA GLY A 619 -1.09 25.50 -11.20
C GLY A 619 -0.04 24.60 -10.55
N ALA A 620 -0.17 24.34 -9.25
CA ALA A 620 0.75 23.51 -8.49
C ALA A 620 0.03 22.29 -7.89
N GLY A 621 0.44 21.08 -8.28
CA GLY A 621 -0.11 19.83 -7.76
C GLY A 621 -1.39 19.38 -8.47
N HIS A 622 -2.37 18.85 -7.73
CA HIS A 622 -3.70 18.52 -8.22
C HIS A 622 -4.45 19.75 -8.74
N ALA A 623 -4.21 20.93 -8.16
CA ALA A 623 -4.77 22.21 -8.56
C ALA A 623 -4.47 22.59 -10.02
N PHE A 624 -3.37 22.06 -10.59
CA PHE A 624 -3.08 22.20 -12.03
C PHE A 624 -4.19 21.62 -12.93
N HIS A 625 -4.98 20.66 -12.44
CA HIS A 625 -6.12 20.11 -13.17
C HIS A 625 -7.18 21.17 -13.51
N ALA A 626 -7.48 22.06 -12.55
CA ALA A 626 -8.47 23.11 -12.72
C ALA A 626 -8.01 24.14 -13.77
N VAL A 627 -6.73 24.52 -13.76
CA VAL A 627 -6.10 25.38 -14.77
C VAL A 627 -6.16 24.74 -16.16
N ALA A 628 -5.77 23.47 -16.28
CA ALA A 628 -5.77 22.75 -17.55
C ALA A 628 -7.19 22.58 -18.13
N LYS A 629 -8.20 22.41 -17.27
CA LYS A 629 -9.63 22.33 -17.64
C LYS A 629 -10.14 23.67 -18.16
N LEU A 630 -9.98 24.74 -17.38
CA LEU A 630 -10.37 26.12 -17.74
C LEU A 630 -9.85 26.51 -19.13
N VAL A 631 -8.55 26.34 -19.35
CA VAL A 631 -7.86 26.71 -20.59
C VAL A 631 -8.26 25.81 -21.78
N SER A 632 -8.69 24.56 -21.54
CA SER A 632 -9.13 23.66 -22.61
C SER A 632 -10.57 23.95 -23.09
N GLU A 633 -11.42 24.52 -22.23
CA GLU A 633 -12.87 24.63 -22.48
C GLU A 633 -13.35 26.08 -22.67
N ASN A 634 -12.61 27.07 -22.19
CA ASN A 634 -12.93 28.49 -22.37
C ASN A 634 -11.94 29.15 -23.35
N GLU A 635 -12.43 29.63 -24.50
CA GLU A 635 -11.61 30.33 -25.51
C GLU A 635 -11.42 31.83 -25.18
N ASN A 636 -12.25 32.41 -24.33
CA ASN A 636 -12.13 33.82 -23.89
C ASN A 636 -10.94 34.02 -22.94
N VAL A 637 -10.24 32.95 -22.55
CA VAL A 637 -9.05 33.02 -21.70
C VAL A 637 -7.86 33.59 -22.47
N TYR A 638 -7.71 33.24 -23.75
CA TYR A 638 -6.50 33.48 -24.53
C TYR A 638 -6.18 34.95 -24.89
N PRO A 639 -7.15 35.85 -25.17
CA PRO A 639 -6.84 37.22 -25.57
C PRO A 639 -5.94 37.98 -24.58
N ASN A 640 -6.09 37.71 -23.28
CA ASN A 640 -5.33 38.35 -22.21
C ASN A 640 -4.37 37.39 -21.49
N LEU A 641 -4.18 36.15 -21.95
CA LEU A 641 -3.31 35.16 -21.30
C LEU A 641 -1.92 35.16 -21.95
N LEU A 642 -0.88 35.47 -21.17
CA LEU A 642 0.52 35.45 -21.63
C LEU A 642 1.27 34.17 -21.28
N GLY A 643 0.82 33.41 -20.29
CA GLY A 643 1.59 32.24 -19.88
C GLY A 643 0.93 31.33 -18.84
N ILE A 644 1.27 30.05 -18.94
CA ILE A 644 0.85 29.01 -17.98
C ILE A 644 2.07 28.37 -17.31
N ILE A 645 2.10 28.38 -15.98
CA ILE A 645 3.14 27.73 -15.17
C ILE A 645 2.54 26.50 -14.49
N GLY A 646 3.17 25.34 -14.64
CA GLY A 646 2.71 24.08 -14.04
C GLY A 646 3.79 23.43 -13.18
N PHE A 647 3.42 22.95 -11.99
CA PHE A 647 4.29 22.12 -11.14
C PHE A 647 3.62 20.76 -10.87
N ILE A 648 4.24 19.68 -11.33
CA ILE A 648 3.68 18.33 -11.30
C ILE A 648 4.70 17.35 -10.71
N ALA A 649 4.45 16.88 -9.50
CA ALA A 649 5.30 15.90 -8.81
C ALA A 649 4.96 14.46 -9.22
N THR A 650 4.00 13.84 -8.53
CA THR A 650 3.53 12.46 -8.76
C THR A 650 2.27 12.37 -9.63
N ASN A 651 1.57 13.49 -9.82
CA ASN A 651 0.21 13.52 -10.36
C ASN A 651 0.16 13.37 -11.89
N PRO A 652 -0.86 12.71 -12.46
CA PRO A 652 -0.96 12.53 -13.90
C PRO A 652 -1.03 13.86 -14.68
N ILE A 653 -0.05 14.08 -15.56
CA ILE A 653 -0.04 15.25 -16.44
C ILE A 653 -1.25 15.25 -17.38
N ARG A 654 -1.92 16.40 -17.48
CA ARG A 654 -3.13 16.56 -18.29
C ARG A 654 -2.81 17.24 -19.62
N PRO A 655 -3.30 16.71 -20.75
CA PRO A 655 -3.15 17.35 -22.04
C PRO A 655 -4.14 18.52 -22.17
N ILE A 656 -3.64 19.71 -22.56
CA ILE A 656 -4.48 20.83 -22.98
C ILE A 656 -4.67 20.77 -24.50
N ALA A 657 -5.91 20.61 -24.92
CA ALA A 657 -6.33 20.58 -26.31
C ALA A 657 -7.83 20.84 -26.41
N ASN A 658 -8.21 21.77 -27.29
CA ASN A 658 -9.60 22.01 -27.67
C ASN A 658 -9.86 21.31 -29.03
N PRO A 659 -10.88 20.42 -29.15
CA PRO A 659 -11.21 19.76 -30.41
C PRO A 659 -11.61 20.70 -31.56
N GLY A 660 -12.17 21.87 -31.26
CA GLY A 660 -12.51 22.90 -32.26
C GLY A 660 -11.33 23.79 -32.66
N SER A 661 -10.32 23.93 -31.78
CA SER A 661 -9.22 24.90 -31.92
C SER A 661 -7.85 24.22 -31.84
N HIS A 662 -7.39 23.65 -32.96
CA HIS A 662 -6.09 22.96 -33.06
C HIS A 662 -4.86 23.84 -32.71
N TRP A 663 -4.99 25.16 -32.79
CA TRP A 663 -3.93 26.10 -32.45
C TRP A 663 -3.61 26.11 -30.94
N VAL A 664 -4.58 25.80 -30.08
CA VAL A 664 -4.45 25.79 -28.60
C VAL A 664 -3.26 24.95 -28.14
N SER A 665 -3.08 23.74 -28.67
CA SER A 665 -1.99 22.86 -28.25
C SER A 665 -0.62 23.26 -28.82
N GLN A 666 -0.57 24.16 -29.79
CA GLN A 666 0.67 24.81 -30.23
C GLN A 666 0.97 26.02 -29.35
N TRP A 667 -0.02 26.91 -29.17
CA TRP A 667 0.07 28.06 -28.27
C TRP A 667 0.50 27.64 -26.86
N TYR A 668 -0.10 26.59 -26.30
CA TYR A 668 0.24 26.09 -24.97
C TYR A 668 1.66 25.53 -24.89
N ARG A 669 2.17 24.93 -25.97
CA ARG A 669 3.57 24.47 -26.01
C ARG A 669 4.57 25.62 -25.99
N ASP A 670 4.23 26.74 -26.60
CA ASP A 670 5.15 27.85 -26.79
C ASP A 670 5.06 28.85 -25.63
N ASN A 671 3.87 29.01 -25.01
CA ASN A 671 3.56 29.94 -23.90
C ASN A 671 3.32 29.24 -22.55
N SER A 672 4.10 28.19 -22.23
CA SER A 672 4.07 27.58 -20.89
C SER A 672 5.44 27.21 -20.35
N LEU A 673 5.50 26.95 -19.05
CA LEU A 673 6.58 26.22 -18.38
C LEU A 673 5.97 25.17 -17.44
N VAL A 674 6.15 23.89 -17.76
CA VAL A 674 5.56 22.78 -17.01
C VAL A 674 6.69 21.96 -16.39
N PHE A 675 6.99 22.24 -15.13
CA PHE A 675 7.99 21.52 -14.35
C PHE A 675 7.43 20.18 -13.90
N VAL A 676 8.10 19.10 -14.27
CA VAL A 676 7.72 17.72 -13.95
C VAL A 676 8.86 17.03 -13.20
N SER A 677 8.56 16.42 -12.05
CA SER A 677 9.56 15.78 -11.19
C SER A 677 10.37 14.70 -11.91
N GLN A 678 11.66 14.55 -11.55
CA GLN A 678 12.56 13.53 -12.11
C GLN A 678 12.07 12.09 -11.95
N VAL A 679 11.28 11.78 -10.90
CA VAL A 679 10.74 10.44 -10.60
C VAL A 679 9.39 10.15 -11.29
N HIS A 680 8.78 11.15 -11.92
CA HIS A 680 7.43 11.04 -12.48
C HIS A 680 7.34 9.97 -13.60
N SER A 681 6.19 9.28 -13.66
CA SER A 681 5.94 8.15 -14.57
C SER A 681 6.08 8.47 -16.05
N LEU A 682 5.93 9.75 -16.44
CA LEU A 682 6.10 10.24 -17.82
C LEU A 682 7.47 9.86 -18.42
N TRP A 683 8.53 9.88 -17.60
CA TRP A 683 9.89 9.58 -18.05
C TRP A 683 10.18 8.09 -18.25
N LYS A 684 9.25 7.20 -17.86
CA LYS A 684 9.37 5.74 -18.06
C LYS A 684 8.84 5.27 -19.42
N LYS A 685 8.21 6.14 -20.21
CA LYS A 685 7.66 5.80 -21.53
C LYS A 685 8.61 6.26 -22.64
N ASP A 686 9.02 5.34 -23.50
CA ASP A 686 9.79 5.67 -24.69
C ASP A 686 8.92 6.43 -25.70
N GLY A 687 9.20 7.72 -25.88
CA GLY A 687 8.52 8.56 -26.87
C GLY A 687 8.74 10.05 -26.64
N HIS A 688 8.58 10.86 -27.70
CA HIS A 688 8.59 12.31 -27.56
C HIS A 688 7.27 12.78 -26.91
N PRO A 689 7.30 13.62 -25.86
CA PRO A 689 6.10 14.15 -25.25
C PRO A 689 5.22 14.94 -26.23
N SER A 690 3.90 14.79 -26.10
CA SER A 690 2.94 15.50 -26.94
C SER A 690 3.00 17.01 -26.69
N LYS A 691 2.85 17.83 -27.74
CA LYS A 691 2.73 19.30 -27.62
C LYS A 691 1.63 19.73 -26.64
N ARG A 692 0.58 18.91 -26.52
CA ARG A 692 -0.53 19.06 -25.58
C ARG A 692 -0.11 19.10 -24.11
N TYR A 693 1.11 18.71 -23.75
CA TYR A 693 1.63 18.78 -22.39
C TYR A 693 2.41 20.07 -22.08
N GLY A 694 2.48 21.01 -23.02
CA GLY A 694 3.20 22.27 -22.82
C GLY A 694 4.70 22.13 -23.02
N LYS A 695 5.47 23.13 -22.58
CA LYS A 695 6.93 23.08 -22.55
C LYS A 695 7.38 22.37 -21.27
N LEU A 696 7.63 21.07 -21.40
CA LEU A 696 8.09 20.25 -20.27
C LEU A 696 9.52 20.59 -19.86
N VAL A 697 9.70 20.91 -18.59
CA VAL A 697 11.01 21.04 -17.93
C VAL A 697 11.14 19.90 -16.92
N ARG A 698 12.21 19.09 -17.02
CA ARG A 698 12.48 18.04 -16.05
C ARG A 698 13.12 18.67 -14.81
N SER A 699 12.41 18.65 -13.69
CA SER A 699 12.90 19.17 -12.42
C SER A 699 13.72 18.13 -11.67
N ASN A 700 14.80 18.58 -11.01
CA ASN A 700 15.55 17.77 -10.05
C ASN A 700 14.83 17.63 -8.70
N GLY A 701 13.72 18.33 -8.48
CA GLY A 701 12.88 18.19 -7.29
C GLY A 701 12.00 16.93 -7.35
N GLU A 702 11.76 16.33 -6.19
CA GLU A 702 10.94 15.12 -6.05
C GLU A 702 9.53 15.45 -5.53
N VAL A 703 9.42 16.45 -4.65
CA VAL A 703 8.15 16.90 -4.04
C VAL A 703 7.75 18.30 -4.52
N LEU A 704 6.45 18.62 -4.45
CA LEU A 704 5.85 19.80 -5.08
C LEU A 704 6.49 21.11 -4.59
N ASN A 705 6.51 21.35 -3.28
CA ASN A 705 7.05 22.59 -2.73
C ASN A 705 8.58 22.73 -2.95
N GLN A 706 9.31 21.61 -3.05
CA GLN A 706 10.72 21.62 -3.42
C GLN A 706 10.92 22.04 -4.89
N MET A 707 10.09 21.53 -5.82
CA MET A 707 10.14 21.94 -7.23
C MET A 707 9.83 23.43 -7.39
N MET A 708 8.78 23.92 -6.73
CA MET A 708 8.42 25.34 -6.67
C MET A 708 9.59 26.18 -6.13
N LYS A 709 10.28 25.71 -5.08
CA LYS A 709 11.42 26.45 -4.54
C LYS A 709 12.65 26.46 -5.46
N ILE A 710 12.96 25.36 -6.13
CA ILE A 710 14.12 25.23 -7.03
C ILE A 710 13.97 26.16 -8.25
N HIS A 711 12.78 26.25 -8.83
CA HIS A 711 12.54 26.96 -10.09
C HIS A 711 11.98 28.39 -9.93
N GLU A 712 11.97 28.95 -8.71
CA GLU A 712 11.39 30.29 -8.45
C GLU A 712 12.02 31.35 -9.36
N HIS A 713 13.36 31.40 -9.46
CA HIS A 713 14.08 32.37 -10.30
C HIS A 713 13.86 32.14 -11.81
N GLU A 714 13.81 30.87 -12.25
CA GLU A 714 13.57 30.52 -13.65
C GLU A 714 12.18 30.97 -14.11
N VAL A 715 11.16 30.80 -13.26
CA VAL A 715 9.80 31.31 -13.52
C VAL A 715 9.78 32.84 -13.52
N PHE A 716 10.41 33.50 -12.55
CA PHE A 716 10.42 34.96 -12.46
C PHE A 716 11.07 35.62 -13.68
N ASP A 717 12.16 35.05 -14.19
CA ASP A 717 12.83 35.58 -15.37
C ASP A 717 12.08 35.24 -16.68
N TRP A 718 11.39 34.09 -16.74
CA TRP A 718 10.49 33.78 -17.85
C TRP A 718 9.26 34.71 -17.91
N ILE A 719 8.61 35.01 -16.79
CA ILE A 719 7.49 35.98 -16.76
C ILE A 719 7.96 37.35 -17.28
N LYS A 720 9.13 37.82 -16.85
CA LYS A 720 9.73 39.07 -17.36
C LYS A 720 10.03 39.00 -18.86
N GLN A 721 10.42 37.84 -19.38
CA GLN A 721 10.67 37.64 -20.81
C GLN A 721 9.36 37.73 -21.61
N GLN A 722 8.32 37.01 -21.22
CA GLN A 722 7.01 37.04 -21.91
C GLN A 722 6.41 38.46 -21.93
N ILE A 723 6.54 39.22 -20.84
CA ILE A 723 6.10 40.63 -20.78
C ILE A 723 6.88 41.51 -21.77
N ARG A 724 8.18 41.26 -21.96
CA ARG A 724 8.99 42.02 -22.94
C ARG A 724 8.64 41.67 -24.38
N GLU A 725 8.43 40.38 -24.66
CA GLU A 725 8.08 39.88 -25.99
C GLU A 725 6.70 40.40 -26.42
N ASN A 726 5.71 40.37 -25.53
CA ASN A 726 4.39 40.96 -25.79
C ASN A 726 4.44 42.49 -25.98
N ALA A 727 5.26 43.19 -25.19
CA ALA A 727 5.43 44.63 -25.32
C ALA A 727 6.15 45.07 -26.62
N THR A 728 6.82 44.16 -27.33
CA THR A 728 7.43 44.46 -28.63
C THR A 728 6.50 44.28 -29.83
N ASP A 729 5.45 43.45 -29.73
CA ASP A 729 4.43 43.32 -30.78
C ASP A 729 3.49 44.55 -30.84
N ASP A 730 3.18 45.16 -29.69
CA ASP A 730 2.38 46.42 -29.65
C ASP A 730 3.08 47.62 -30.32
N THR A 731 4.42 47.62 -30.40
CA THR A 731 5.18 48.81 -30.86
C THR A 731 5.25 49.00 -32.38
N THR A 732 4.48 48.24 -33.18
CA THR A 732 4.49 48.37 -34.65
C THR A 732 3.36 49.21 -35.26
N GLU A 733 2.40 49.74 -34.49
CA GLU A 733 1.25 50.48 -35.06
C GLU A 733 1.13 51.98 -34.67
N ASP A 734 1.87 52.51 -33.67
CA ASP A 734 1.66 53.87 -33.13
C ASP A 734 2.76 54.93 -33.45
N ASP A 735 3.77 54.61 -34.26
CA ASP A 735 4.91 55.52 -34.55
C ASP A 735 4.67 56.54 -35.70
N GLU A 736 3.40 56.87 -36.00
CA GLU A 736 2.98 57.97 -36.89
C GLU A 736 1.92 58.89 -36.24
N ASP A 737 2.24 59.60 -35.14
CA ASP A 737 1.74 60.97 -34.84
C ASP A 737 2.16 61.49 -33.43
N ALA A 738 3.30 62.19 -33.31
CA ALA A 738 3.55 63.18 -32.23
C ALA A 738 4.86 64.01 -32.36
N GLU A 739 5.14 64.66 -33.49
CA GLU A 739 6.05 65.83 -33.44
C GLU A 739 5.33 67.04 -32.82
N GLY A 740 5.58 67.32 -31.55
CA GLY A 740 5.47 68.69 -31.02
C GLY A 740 4.67 68.89 -29.74
N SER A 741 5.37 68.94 -28.59
CA SER A 741 5.44 70.16 -27.77
C SER A 741 6.46 69.99 -26.64
N LYS A 742 7.21 71.07 -26.38
CA LYS A 742 7.91 71.26 -25.11
C LYS A 742 6.97 72.04 -24.20
N ASP A 743 6.91 71.70 -22.93
CA ASP A 743 7.11 72.67 -21.83
C ASP A 743 7.34 71.92 -20.51
N SER A 744 7.52 72.68 -19.41
CA SER A 744 8.37 72.33 -18.29
C SER A 744 7.66 71.81 -17.03
N ASP A 745 8.47 71.69 -15.96
CA ASP A 745 8.11 71.46 -14.55
C ASP A 745 7.92 69.96 -14.20
N GLY A 746 8.61 69.36 -13.21
CA GLY A 746 9.61 69.89 -12.28
C GLY A 746 9.11 69.93 -10.85
N ASP A 747 9.12 68.78 -10.16
CA ASP A 747 9.21 68.76 -8.69
C ASP A 747 9.75 67.41 -8.16
N THR A 748 10.54 67.49 -7.09
CA THR A 748 11.25 66.37 -6.42
C THR A 748 10.63 66.07 -5.05
N ILE A 749 10.46 64.79 -4.69
CA ILE A 749 10.28 64.34 -3.30
C ILE A 749 11.09 63.05 -3.04
N ASP A 750 11.60 62.91 -1.82
CA ASP A 750 12.72 62.05 -1.39
C ASP A 750 12.48 60.53 -1.26
N ASP A 751 13.58 59.78 -1.44
CA ASP A 751 13.78 58.39 -0.97
C ASP A 751 14.27 58.35 0.50
N PRO A 752 13.75 57.45 1.36
CA PRO A 752 14.30 57.20 2.69
C PRO A 752 15.34 56.06 2.71
N VAL A 753 16.62 56.45 2.77
CA VAL A 753 17.76 55.84 3.49
C VAL A 753 17.65 54.38 3.97
N ALA A 754 18.52 53.51 3.45
CA ALA A 754 18.87 52.22 4.06
C ALA A 754 20.09 52.36 5.03
N PRO A 755 20.15 51.60 6.14
CA PRO A 755 21.26 51.65 7.08
C PRO A 755 22.45 50.77 6.66
N GLU A 756 23.66 51.28 6.88
CA GLU A 756 24.94 50.64 6.56
C GLU A 756 25.22 49.39 7.43
N GLN A 757 25.92 48.39 6.86
CA GLN A 757 26.68 47.41 7.63
C GLN A 757 28.18 47.51 7.28
N GLN A 758 29.00 47.49 8.32
CA GLN A 758 30.42 47.83 8.26
C GLN A 758 31.28 46.70 7.69
N GLN A 759 32.23 47.06 6.84
CA GLN A 759 33.32 46.17 6.44
C GLN A 759 34.37 46.06 7.56
N GLN A 760 34.90 44.85 7.78
CA GLN A 760 36.24 44.66 8.34
C GLN A 760 37.12 43.89 7.34
N GLN A 761 38.37 44.33 7.21
CA GLN A 761 39.36 43.83 6.27
C GLN A 761 40.28 42.80 6.96
N GLN A 762 40.80 41.81 6.21
CA GLN A 762 42.24 41.55 6.05
C GLN A 762 42.56 40.32 5.16
N HIS A 763 43.18 40.59 3.99
CA HIS A 763 44.44 40.03 3.42
C HIS A 763 44.99 38.60 3.77
N PRO A 764 45.92 38.00 2.98
CA PRO A 764 45.86 37.70 1.53
C PRO A 764 46.60 36.38 1.08
N ALA A 765 46.38 35.93 -0.17
CA ALA A 765 47.36 35.19 -1.03
C ALA A 765 47.78 33.74 -0.59
N PRO A 766 48.42 32.90 -1.46
CA PRO A 766 49.04 33.22 -2.76
C PRO A 766 48.68 32.32 -3.97
N SER A 767 49.22 32.76 -5.11
CA SER A 767 49.13 32.21 -6.46
C SER A 767 50.20 31.15 -6.79
N GLN A 768 49.91 30.30 -7.79
CA GLN A 768 50.75 29.83 -8.91
C GLN A 768 50.08 28.59 -9.56
N GLY A 769 50.11 28.34 -10.86
CA GLY A 769 50.62 29.15 -11.98
C GLY A 769 50.20 28.58 -13.34
N SER A 770 49.92 29.49 -14.28
CA SER A 770 50.20 29.45 -15.73
C SER A 770 50.70 28.14 -16.38
N GLY A 771 50.02 27.71 -17.46
CA GLY A 771 50.48 26.65 -18.36
C GLY A 771 49.72 26.64 -19.70
N SER A 772 50.03 27.59 -20.59
CA SER A 772 49.43 27.74 -21.92
C SER A 772 50.02 26.79 -22.97
N GLY A 773 49.23 26.34 -23.95
CA GLY A 773 49.77 25.69 -25.16
C GLY A 773 48.71 25.22 -26.17
N ASN A 774 48.65 25.90 -27.33
CA ASN A 774 48.10 25.37 -28.59
C ASN A 774 48.80 24.02 -28.94
N ASP A 775 48.25 23.11 -29.75
CA ASP A 775 47.85 23.38 -31.14
C ASP A 775 47.00 22.27 -31.80
N SER A 776 46.55 22.60 -33.00
CA SER A 776 45.78 21.83 -33.97
C SER A 776 46.48 20.57 -34.54
N SER A 777 45.70 19.58 -35.01
CA SER A 777 45.80 19.05 -36.39
C SER A 777 44.86 17.86 -36.70
N ASN A 778 44.44 17.79 -37.97
CA ASN A 778 43.69 16.70 -38.59
C ASN A 778 44.51 15.40 -38.69
N SER A 779 43.85 14.23 -38.72
CA SER A 779 43.87 13.34 -39.92
C SER A 779 43.10 12.00 -39.80
N ASN A 780 42.60 11.57 -40.97
CA ASN A 780 42.41 10.19 -41.44
C ASN A 780 41.38 9.23 -40.80
N SER A 781 40.20 9.22 -41.43
CA SER A 781 39.65 8.09 -42.21
C SER A 781 40.11 6.63 -41.94
N ARG A 782 39.15 5.71 -41.85
CA ARG A 782 39.01 4.57 -42.79
C ARG A 782 37.68 3.79 -42.64
N ASP A 783 37.10 3.48 -43.80
CA ASP A 783 36.37 2.27 -44.21
C ASP A 783 35.25 1.65 -43.34
N GLY A 784 34.05 1.52 -43.94
CA GLY A 784 32.94 0.66 -43.48
C GLY A 784 33.08 -0.78 -44.00
N PRO A 785 32.00 -1.50 -44.42
CA PRO A 785 30.58 -1.19 -44.34
C PRO A 785 29.74 -2.30 -43.65
N ARG A 786 28.43 -2.08 -43.47
CA ARG A 786 27.44 -3.17 -43.32
C ARG A 786 26.24 -2.91 -44.24
N GLY A 787 25.83 -3.94 -44.97
CA GLY A 787 24.80 -3.83 -46.00
C GLY A 787 23.45 -4.43 -45.60
N ALA A 788 22.42 -3.99 -46.33
CA ALA A 788 21.22 -4.73 -46.73
C ALA A 788 20.49 -5.60 -45.67
N GLY A 789 19.40 -5.05 -45.14
CA GLY A 789 18.27 -5.81 -44.60
C GLY A 789 17.00 -5.52 -45.43
N PHE A 790 16.38 -6.56 -45.97
CA PHE A 790 15.29 -6.53 -46.95
C PHE A 790 14.10 -5.62 -46.60
N ALA A 791 13.53 -4.99 -47.62
CA ALA A 791 12.14 -4.55 -47.63
C ALA A 791 11.27 -5.59 -48.37
N MET A 792 10.08 -5.87 -47.84
CA MET A 792 8.92 -6.27 -48.63
C MET A 792 7.67 -5.56 -48.12
N SER A 793 6.90 -5.04 -49.07
CA SER A 793 5.54 -4.54 -48.93
C SER A 793 4.56 -5.73 -48.75
N SER A 794 3.24 -5.60 -48.55
CA SER A 794 2.30 -4.50 -48.82
C SER A 794 0.92 -4.86 -48.21
N THR A 795 0.07 -3.84 -47.97
CA THR A 795 -1.43 -3.87 -48.00
C THR A 795 -2.21 -4.81 -47.05
N GLY A 796 -3.34 -4.42 -46.44
CA GLY A 796 -4.07 -3.14 -46.45
C GLY A 796 -5.51 -3.29 -45.87
N SER A 797 -6.21 -2.16 -45.62
CA SER A 797 -7.62 -2.03 -45.10
C SER A 797 -7.89 -2.68 -43.72
N GLY A 798 -8.46 -2.01 -42.70
CA GLY A 798 -9.73 -1.26 -42.66
C GLY A 798 -10.83 -2.22 -42.20
N THR A 799 -11.63 -2.04 -41.13
CA THR A 799 -12.26 -0.87 -40.47
C THR A 799 -12.25 -1.07 -38.93
N GLY A 800 -12.35 -0.06 -38.06
CA GLY A 800 -13.56 0.73 -37.75
C GLY A 800 -14.55 -0.08 -36.90
N GLY A 801 -14.61 0.18 -35.59
CA GLY A 801 -15.55 -0.46 -34.66
C GLY A 801 -15.19 -0.24 -33.19
N ASP A 802 -15.82 0.75 -32.54
CA ASP A 802 -15.85 0.86 -31.08
C ASP A 802 -16.63 -0.31 -30.48
N VAL A 803 -16.15 -0.87 -29.37
CA VAL A 803 -16.92 -1.80 -28.54
C VAL A 803 -16.89 -1.27 -27.10
N LEU A 804 -18.00 -0.65 -26.69
CA LEU A 804 -18.30 -0.50 -25.28
C LEU A 804 -18.48 -1.91 -24.69
N MET A 805 -17.72 -2.26 -23.66
CA MET A 805 -18.15 -3.31 -22.74
C MET A 805 -19.08 -2.69 -21.70
N THR A 806 -20.38 -2.91 -21.91
CA THR A 806 -21.40 -2.67 -20.89
C THR A 806 -21.30 -3.74 -19.81
N THR A 807 -21.03 -3.31 -18.58
CA THR A 807 -21.20 -4.13 -17.38
C THR A 807 -22.69 -4.29 -17.06
N GLU A 808 -23.22 -5.51 -17.11
CA GLU A 808 -24.46 -5.86 -16.41
C GLU A 808 -24.36 -7.29 -15.83
N ARG A 809 -24.47 -7.34 -14.49
CA ARG A 809 -24.68 -8.51 -13.61
C ARG A 809 -23.47 -9.42 -13.39
#